data_AF-A0AAD0T2G6-F1
#
_entry.id   AF-A0AAD0T2G6-F1
#
_cell.length_a   1.000
_cell.length_b   1.000
_cell.length_c   1.000
_cell.angle_alpha   90.00
_cell.angle_beta   90.00
_cell.angle_gamma   90.00
#
_symmetry.space_group_name_H-M   'P 1'
#
loop_
_entity.id
_entity.type
_entity.pdbx_description
1 polymer ?
#
loop_
_entity_poly.entity_id
_entity_poly.type
_entity_poly.pdbx_seq_one_letter_code
_entity_poly.pdbx_strand_id
1 'polypeptide(L)'
;MTQAKNKHHSQVIKNRKGQISVFFGVTLVAIFSFIAFVVNVGLFVKAKINMQNAVDSAAWSGAAAQARQLSNIAYLNWEMRNTYKEWMFKYYVLGQLANENTHETTGGNQMNFALKRFDETGAGFSSGIQGDHYNIPSICLHFGSENNENLCTIYQIPGLPRFHVAGIPDVSEEFEATMSAFVDLKAKNCMVRSTYNFSAAKNYAFAAGVSQNDIPIAAADRTGSWIQSMELALRMRNLEMIVNRPPVTEGICGGGGAPGCLNPEVLNNENQSMGIPMNDRPLKAYMAAMKNISGGVFKNNTAFANTFVLYELAPDTYNPSPQSLSNFLIPNDASYTNGETVVSAKRYLDLIPMVMNFSTFFTTFAPTTEALSTLGVSDSSGTAAEASCASTKTAFPVPGYILGFYKNPRVVTYYAVKAKAQYTGLLNPFGKPIEMAAYAAAKPFGGRIGPALVAPGSEYSESSYNIPRSDNSGGSRSTDYIMGFSTTNDPRLEDGAKVQGLPLPASNDFFLDVSSSDIAIGGVPSNVDTKFTLPNMIYNLNSETTNDGRLQNLPYNTDLNSPAPVTAGLFTRQQYEDLRRNIPNYTGMQAGVSAQDLIESYKNVRSPTNYDVLNYMVPTLLELETDDDAEHYSTHRYFNRDNETIGYFAPLFHANLLFKDQSNVKGVLYSYIEGLKDSVIVYRKALQAYAQKVRETPAQEADAYVAASKAIFNEDTDGDPSDVSTGTIGGPFGNCQKQSIASRFSYFILGEDQPPSEDNCNTAPLITTIGEYLNNFRGSSSLFYITSYRQNNNAQGPTPLLNNNLMRTGYSPGKDYGSENNGRSSNPLSGRDRNQRRNAYSTKLISLDSISSTDVGYGNNVSNYLESQRGFSPEGETPRTPEDIKTGADTIYNLLPREQLSEFGSDLFF
;
A
#
# COMPACT_ATOMS: atom_id res chain seq x y z
N MET A 1 17.96 31.24 -126.63
CA MET A 1 16.89 31.96 -127.34
C MET A 1 15.76 32.27 -126.36
N THR A 2 15.46 33.56 -126.21
CA THR A 2 14.19 34.22 -125.81
C THR A 2 13.41 33.80 -124.54
N GLN A 3 13.41 34.78 -123.61
CA GLN A 3 12.53 35.14 -122.46
C GLN A 3 11.05 34.68 -122.48
N ALA A 4 10.38 34.51 -121.33
CA ALA A 4 9.88 35.63 -120.49
C ALA A 4 9.90 35.42 -118.97
N LYS A 5 10.21 36.52 -118.25
CA LYS A 5 10.04 36.72 -116.80
C LYS A 5 8.55 36.84 -116.44
N ASN A 6 8.13 36.21 -115.34
CA ASN A 6 7.12 36.75 -114.44
C ASN A 6 7.40 36.34 -112.99
N LYS A 7 7.13 37.28 -112.08
CA LYS A 7 7.65 37.41 -110.71
C LYS A 7 6.49 37.32 -109.70
N HIS A 8 6.70 36.64 -108.56
CA HIS A 8 5.89 36.64 -107.31
C HIS A 8 4.45 36.08 -107.40
N HIS A 9 3.85 35.36 -106.46
CA HIS A 9 4.06 35.16 -105.01
C HIS A 9 3.54 33.77 -104.61
N SER A 10 4.26 33.06 -103.73
CA SER A 10 3.69 31.96 -102.93
C SER A 10 2.72 32.55 -101.90
N GLN A 11 1.41 32.50 -102.17
CA GLN A 11 0.39 32.75 -101.15
C GLN A 11 0.35 31.57 -100.19
N VAL A 12 0.93 31.76 -98.99
CA VAL A 12 0.64 30.92 -97.83
C VAL A 12 -0.83 31.12 -97.47
N ILE A 13 -1.67 30.13 -97.77
CA ILE A 13 -3.07 30.09 -97.35
C ILE A 13 -3.08 29.96 -95.81
N LYS A 14 -3.25 31.08 -95.10
CA LYS A 14 -3.54 31.09 -93.66
C LYS A 14 -4.95 30.55 -93.44
N ASN A 15 -5.09 29.23 -93.31
CA ASN A 15 -6.33 28.61 -92.88
C ASN A 15 -6.56 28.88 -91.37
N ARG A 16 -7.31 29.94 -91.06
CA ARG A 16 -7.64 30.35 -89.67
C ARG A 16 -8.88 29.64 -89.10
N LYS A 17 -9.55 28.77 -89.87
CA LYS A 17 -10.72 28.01 -89.40
C LYS A 17 -10.24 26.72 -88.72
N GLY A 18 -10.39 26.64 -87.40
CA GLY A 18 -10.02 25.47 -86.57
C GLY A 18 -9.06 25.75 -85.42
N GLN A 19 -8.34 26.88 -85.43
CA GLN A 19 -7.42 27.27 -84.34
C GLN A 19 -8.17 27.51 -83.02
N ILE A 20 -9.38 28.08 -83.09
CA ILE A 20 -10.25 28.26 -81.91
C ILE A 20 -10.67 26.90 -81.34
N SER A 21 -10.96 25.90 -82.17
CA SER A 21 -11.34 24.56 -81.70
C SER A 21 -10.19 23.80 -81.05
N VAL A 22 -8.97 23.92 -81.58
CA VAL A 22 -7.76 23.35 -80.96
C VAL A 22 -7.43 24.08 -79.65
N PHE A 23 -7.51 25.41 -79.64
CA PHE A 23 -7.30 26.21 -78.42
C PHE A 23 -8.36 25.88 -77.35
N PHE A 24 -9.62 25.75 -77.74
CA PHE A 24 -10.71 25.36 -76.83
C PHE A 24 -10.52 23.93 -76.31
N GLY A 25 -10.09 22.99 -77.17
CA GLY A 25 -9.78 21.61 -76.77
C GLY A 25 -8.65 21.54 -75.74
N VAL A 26 -7.54 22.27 -75.96
CA VAL A 26 -6.42 22.31 -75.01
C VAL A 26 -6.82 23.02 -73.71
N THR A 27 -7.58 24.11 -73.79
CA THR A 27 -8.05 24.86 -72.61
C THR A 27 -9.03 24.02 -71.78
N LEU A 28 -9.95 23.30 -72.42
CA LEU A 28 -10.90 22.41 -71.74
C LEU A 28 -10.16 21.28 -71.01
N VAL A 29 -9.19 20.63 -71.67
CA VAL A 29 -8.35 19.59 -71.05
C VAL A 29 -7.55 20.15 -69.87
N ALA A 30 -7.01 21.38 -70.00
CA ALA A 30 -6.29 22.04 -68.92
C ALA A 30 -7.20 22.35 -67.72
N ILE A 31 -8.41 22.87 -67.94
CA ILE A 31 -9.39 23.15 -66.89
C ILE A 31 -9.82 21.85 -66.19
N PHE A 32 -10.15 20.79 -66.94
CA PHE A 32 -10.50 19.49 -66.34
C PHE A 32 -9.35 18.88 -65.54
N SER A 33 -8.11 19.00 -66.03
CA SER A 33 -6.93 18.52 -65.31
C SER A 33 -6.72 19.30 -64.01
N PHE A 34 -6.94 20.62 -64.01
CA PHE A 34 -6.85 21.44 -62.81
C PHE A 34 -7.94 21.11 -61.79
N ILE A 35 -9.19 20.92 -62.24
CA ILE A 35 -10.30 20.49 -61.37
C ILE A 35 -9.99 19.11 -60.78
N ALA A 36 -9.55 18.15 -61.60
CA ALA A 36 -9.17 16.82 -61.15
C ALA A 36 -8.05 16.86 -60.10
N PHE A 37 -7.04 17.70 -60.32
CA PHE A 37 -5.95 17.91 -59.38
C PHE A 37 -6.45 18.49 -58.05
N VAL A 38 -7.25 19.57 -58.08
CA VAL A 38 -7.81 20.20 -56.86
C VAL A 38 -8.67 19.22 -56.08
N VAL A 39 -9.51 18.43 -56.75
CA VAL A 39 -10.35 17.41 -56.11
C VAL A 39 -9.50 16.30 -55.47
N ASN A 40 -8.48 15.79 -56.17
CA ASN A 40 -7.56 14.79 -55.62
C ASN A 40 -6.79 15.31 -54.40
N VAL A 41 -6.27 16.54 -54.45
CA VAL A 41 -5.57 17.17 -53.32
C VAL A 41 -6.53 17.34 -52.14
N GLY A 42 -7.77 17.80 -52.37
CA GLY A 42 -8.77 17.94 -51.32
C GLY A 42 -9.14 16.61 -50.66
N LEU A 43 -9.33 15.55 -51.45
CA LEU A 43 -9.60 14.21 -50.92
C LEU A 43 -8.39 13.62 -50.17
N PHE A 44 -7.17 13.90 -50.63
CA PHE A 44 -5.93 13.48 -49.96
C PHE A 44 -5.76 14.17 -48.60
N VAL A 45 -5.93 15.50 -48.53
CA VAL A 45 -5.87 16.25 -47.26
C VAL A 45 -6.93 15.76 -46.29
N LYS A 46 -8.15 15.51 -46.76
CA LYS A 46 -9.22 14.91 -45.93
C LYS A 46 -8.82 13.53 -45.39
N ALA A 47 -8.19 12.69 -46.22
CA ALA A 47 -7.73 11.38 -45.79
C ALA A 47 -6.62 11.49 -44.73
N LYS A 48 -5.68 12.43 -44.89
CA LYS A 48 -4.63 12.72 -43.89
C LYS A 48 -5.21 13.16 -42.55
N ILE A 49 -6.16 14.11 -42.54
CA ILE A 49 -6.80 14.58 -41.31
C ILE A 49 -7.57 13.46 -40.61
N ASN A 50 -8.33 12.66 -41.37
CA ASN A 50 -9.06 11.52 -40.80
C ASN A 50 -8.11 10.48 -40.21
N MET A 51 -6.96 10.25 -40.87
CA MET A 51 -5.95 9.33 -40.36
C MET A 51 -5.34 9.84 -39.05
N GLN A 52 -4.95 11.11 -38.99
CA GLN A 52 -4.41 11.68 -37.75
C GLN A 52 -5.43 11.62 -36.61
N ASN A 53 -6.68 12.04 -36.84
CA ASN A 53 -7.74 11.96 -35.83
C ASN A 53 -8.00 10.52 -35.35
N ALA A 54 -7.87 9.53 -36.24
CA ALA A 54 -7.98 8.12 -35.90
C ALA A 54 -6.83 7.66 -35.00
N VAL A 55 -5.59 8.03 -35.32
CA VAL A 55 -4.41 7.68 -34.51
C VAL A 55 -4.39 8.40 -33.17
N ASP A 56 -4.76 9.68 -33.12
CA ASP A 56 -4.92 10.44 -31.87
C ASP A 56 -5.96 9.79 -30.95
N SER A 57 -7.10 9.37 -31.53
CA SER A 57 -8.14 8.66 -30.78
C SER A 57 -7.69 7.28 -30.32
N ALA A 58 -6.87 6.57 -31.10
CA ALA A 58 -6.30 5.29 -30.69
C ALA A 58 -5.33 5.45 -29.51
N ALA A 59 -4.40 6.42 -29.59
CA ALA A 59 -3.48 6.74 -28.51
C ALA A 59 -4.26 7.11 -27.24
N TRP A 60 -5.25 8.00 -27.36
CA TRP A 60 -6.11 8.41 -26.24
C TRP A 60 -6.84 7.23 -25.61
N SER A 61 -7.49 6.39 -26.43
CA SER A 61 -8.30 5.27 -25.96
C SER A 61 -7.48 4.16 -25.30
N GLY A 62 -6.30 3.84 -25.86
CA GLY A 62 -5.37 2.88 -25.25
C GLY A 62 -4.78 3.39 -23.94
N ALA A 63 -4.34 4.66 -23.89
CA ALA A 63 -3.95 5.29 -22.62
C ALA A 63 -5.10 5.33 -21.61
N ALA A 64 -6.35 5.43 -22.06
CA ALA A 64 -7.53 5.42 -21.18
C ALA A 64 -7.80 4.04 -20.59
N ALA A 65 -7.43 2.96 -21.28
CA ALA A 65 -7.43 1.64 -20.69
C ALA A 65 -6.40 1.54 -19.56
N GLN A 66 -5.17 2.03 -19.78
CA GLN A 66 -4.13 2.07 -18.75
C GLN A 66 -4.52 2.95 -17.56
N ALA A 67 -5.12 4.12 -17.79
CA ALA A 67 -5.61 5.02 -16.75
C ALA A 67 -6.64 4.35 -15.82
N ARG A 68 -7.55 3.53 -16.37
CA ARG A 68 -8.50 2.75 -15.55
C ARG A 68 -7.78 1.75 -14.64
N GLN A 69 -6.77 1.06 -15.16
CA GLN A 69 -5.99 0.11 -14.36
C GLN A 69 -5.17 0.82 -13.26
N LEU A 70 -4.55 1.96 -13.57
CA LEU A 70 -3.87 2.78 -12.56
C LEU A 70 -4.82 3.29 -11.48
N SER A 71 -6.08 3.56 -11.83
CA SER A 71 -7.10 3.94 -10.85
C SER A 71 -7.45 2.78 -9.91
N ASN A 72 -7.58 1.56 -10.42
CA ASN A 72 -7.78 0.37 -9.59
C ASN A 72 -6.59 0.12 -8.65
N ILE A 73 -5.36 0.27 -9.16
CA ILE A 73 -4.11 0.15 -8.39
C ILE A 73 -4.09 1.17 -7.24
N ALA A 74 -4.43 2.42 -7.52
CA ALA A 74 -4.45 3.47 -6.50
C ALA A 74 -5.52 3.24 -5.42
N TYR A 75 -6.72 2.79 -5.81
CA TYR A 75 -7.77 2.43 -4.84
C TYR A 75 -7.35 1.26 -3.96
N LEU A 76 -6.68 0.26 -4.54
CA LEU A 76 -6.17 -0.88 -3.78
C LEU A 76 -5.08 -0.45 -2.79
N ASN A 77 -4.22 0.50 -3.17
CA ASN A 77 -3.22 1.07 -2.27
C ASN A 77 -3.85 1.89 -1.13
N TRP A 78 -4.97 2.59 -1.38
CA TRP A 78 -5.77 3.21 -0.32
C TRP A 78 -6.39 2.16 0.62
N GLU A 79 -6.81 1.00 0.10
CA GLU A 79 -7.26 -0.10 0.95
C GLU A 79 -6.15 -0.68 1.82
N MET A 80 -4.90 -0.73 1.35
CA MET A 80 -3.74 -1.09 2.19
C MET A 80 -3.57 -0.10 3.35
N ARG A 81 -3.76 1.20 3.08
CA ARG A 81 -3.81 2.24 4.12
C ARG A 81 -4.96 2.00 5.09
N ASN A 82 -6.17 1.68 4.62
CA ASN A 82 -7.31 1.37 5.50
C ASN A 82 -7.03 0.18 6.42
N THR A 83 -6.40 -0.88 5.93
CA THR A 83 -5.94 -2.02 6.74
C THR A 83 -4.95 -1.58 7.82
N TYR A 84 -4.00 -0.70 7.48
CA TYR A 84 -3.06 -0.16 8.46
C TYR A 84 -3.74 0.75 9.51
N LYS A 85 -4.69 1.61 9.11
CA LYS A 85 -5.51 2.42 10.05
C LYS A 85 -6.26 1.54 11.05
N GLU A 86 -6.89 0.48 10.56
CA GLU A 86 -7.63 -0.46 11.40
C GLU A 86 -6.69 -1.16 12.41
N TRP A 87 -5.49 -1.54 11.98
CA TRP A 87 -4.49 -2.12 12.88
C TRP A 87 -4.01 -1.14 13.95
N MET A 88 -3.70 0.09 13.56
CA MET A 88 -3.29 1.14 14.51
C MET A 88 -4.40 1.48 15.48
N PHE A 89 -5.67 1.47 15.06
CA PHE A 89 -6.81 1.63 15.96
C PHE A 89 -6.89 0.49 16.98
N LYS A 90 -6.75 -0.78 16.54
CA LYS A 90 -6.72 -1.93 17.46
C LYS A 90 -5.56 -1.84 18.46
N TYR A 91 -4.39 -1.40 18.01
CA TYR A 91 -3.19 -1.31 18.82
C TYR A 91 -3.19 -0.13 19.80
N TYR A 92 -3.33 1.10 19.28
CA TYR A 92 -3.24 2.33 20.06
C TYR A 92 -4.52 2.65 20.84
N VAL A 93 -5.70 2.37 20.28
CA VAL A 93 -6.97 2.75 20.95
C VAL A 93 -7.53 1.55 21.72
N LEU A 94 -7.90 0.46 21.04
CA LEU A 94 -8.54 -0.68 21.71
C LEU A 94 -7.62 -1.35 22.74
N GLY A 95 -6.33 -1.45 22.42
CA GLY A 95 -5.31 -1.96 23.35
C GLY A 95 -5.04 -1.05 24.54
N GLN A 96 -5.46 0.22 24.52
CA GLN A 96 -5.29 1.22 25.58
C GLN A 96 -6.59 1.64 26.28
N LEU A 97 -7.74 1.05 25.94
CA LEU A 97 -9.03 1.38 26.57
C LEU A 97 -9.02 1.19 28.10
N ALA A 98 -8.17 0.31 28.59
CA ALA A 98 -8.02 0.06 30.00
C ALA A 98 -6.97 0.99 30.65
N ASN A 99 -6.30 1.88 29.91
CA ASN A 99 -5.28 2.78 30.44
C ASN A 99 -5.84 4.20 30.64
N GLU A 100 -6.07 4.56 31.89
CA GLU A 100 -6.63 5.87 32.28
C GLU A 100 -5.77 7.08 31.87
N ASN A 101 -4.45 6.91 31.72
CA ASN A 101 -3.58 8.01 31.26
C ASN A 101 -3.89 8.43 29.81
N THR A 102 -4.56 7.55 29.04
CA THR A 102 -5.05 7.88 27.70
C THR A 102 -6.47 8.47 27.70
N HIS A 103 -7.09 8.55 28.87
CA HIS A 103 -8.44 9.08 29.07
C HIS A 103 -8.43 10.51 29.61
N GLU A 104 -7.47 10.84 30.46
CA GLU A 104 -7.36 12.15 31.13
C GLU A 104 -7.01 13.29 30.15
N THR A 105 -7.73 14.42 30.30
CA THR A 105 -7.59 15.63 29.47
C THR A 105 -6.80 16.72 30.21
N THR A 106 -5.66 16.38 30.79
CA THR A 106 -4.77 17.35 31.45
C THR A 106 -3.86 18.05 30.44
N GLY A 107 -3.58 19.35 30.65
CA GLY A 107 -3.03 20.25 29.64
C GLY A 107 -1.67 19.82 29.08
N GLY A 108 -1.61 19.52 27.78
CA GLY A 108 -0.41 19.20 27.01
C GLY A 108 -0.78 18.73 25.60
N ASN A 109 0.15 18.74 24.64
CA ASN A 109 -0.10 18.32 23.25
C ASN A 109 0.32 16.87 22.94
N GLN A 110 0.69 16.10 23.98
CA GLN A 110 1.29 14.77 23.85
C GLN A 110 0.46 13.72 24.55
N MET A 111 0.50 12.50 24.01
CA MET A 111 -0.12 11.34 24.62
C MET A 111 0.82 10.64 25.61
N ASN A 112 0.23 10.16 26.70
CA ASN A 112 0.90 9.33 27.69
C ASN A 112 0.30 7.92 27.70
N PHE A 113 1.10 6.94 27.27
CA PHE A 113 0.81 5.51 27.27
C PHE A 113 1.51 4.77 28.42
N ALA A 114 2.26 5.47 29.27
CA ALA A 114 2.87 4.88 30.46
C ALA A 114 1.78 4.48 31.47
N LEU A 115 2.04 3.44 32.26
CA LEU A 115 1.15 3.00 33.33
C LEU A 115 1.31 3.86 34.60
N LYS A 116 0.22 4.03 35.36
CA LYS A 116 0.24 4.76 36.65
C LYS A 116 1.03 3.99 37.71
N ARG A 117 1.56 4.73 38.67
CA ARG A 117 2.14 4.17 39.90
C ARG A 117 1.01 3.71 40.83
N PHE A 118 1.28 2.70 41.65
CA PHE A 118 0.34 2.27 42.69
C PHE A 118 0.20 3.30 43.82
N ASP A 119 1.30 3.98 44.19
CA ASP A 119 1.31 5.10 45.15
C ASP A 119 1.63 6.42 44.43
N GLU A 120 0.64 7.31 44.37
CA GLU A 120 0.75 8.63 43.73
C GLU A 120 1.68 9.60 44.48
N THR A 121 1.90 9.39 45.78
CA THR A 121 2.73 10.28 46.62
C THR A 121 4.22 9.97 46.56
N GLY A 122 4.60 8.80 46.01
CA GLY A 122 5.98 8.36 45.85
C GLY A 122 6.75 8.16 47.17
N ALA A 123 6.06 8.17 48.31
CA ALA A 123 6.67 8.20 49.63
C ALA A 123 6.90 6.80 50.25
N GLY A 124 6.27 5.74 49.69
CA GLY A 124 6.34 4.40 50.27
C GLY A 124 7.43 3.47 49.72
N PHE A 125 7.78 3.51 48.43
CA PHE A 125 8.54 2.42 47.82
C PHE A 125 10.06 2.64 47.89
N SER A 126 10.76 1.87 48.74
CA SER A 126 12.23 1.94 48.90
C SER A 126 13.02 1.14 47.85
N SER A 127 12.35 0.41 46.94
CA SER A 127 12.99 -0.52 45.98
C SER A 127 13.50 0.08 44.67
N GLY A 128 13.45 1.40 44.50
CA GLY A 128 14.19 2.08 43.42
C GLY A 128 13.59 2.02 42.01
N ILE A 129 12.46 1.35 41.75
CA ILE A 129 11.76 1.42 40.46
C ILE A 129 10.40 2.06 40.69
N GLN A 130 10.30 3.35 40.40
CA GLN A 130 9.10 4.15 40.67
C GLN A 130 8.19 4.22 39.44
N GLY A 131 7.63 3.14 38.90
CA GLY A 131 6.63 3.20 37.80
C GLY A 131 7.16 2.95 36.37
N ASP A 132 6.33 3.25 35.36
CA ASP A 132 6.60 2.91 33.95
C ASP A 132 7.45 3.95 33.22
N HIS A 133 8.74 3.65 33.05
CA HIS A 133 9.75 4.53 32.42
C HIS A 133 9.68 4.60 30.89
N TYR A 134 8.81 3.81 30.25
CA TYR A 134 8.70 3.77 28.80
C TYR A 134 7.30 4.21 28.35
N ASN A 135 7.23 5.37 27.68
CA ASN A 135 5.98 5.84 27.08
C ASN A 135 5.68 5.07 25.78
N ILE A 136 5.41 3.77 25.87
CA ILE A 136 5.13 2.91 24.72
C ILE A 136 3.70 2.38 24.85
N PRO A 137 2.87 2.47 23.79
CA PRO A 137 1.57 1.81 23.75
C PRO A 137 1.75 0.30 23.88
N SER A 138 1.11 -0.32 24.87
CA SER A 138 1.15 -1.77 25.10
C SER A 138 -0.26 -2.34 25.26
N ILE A 139 -0.64 -3.30 24.41
CA ILE A 139 -1.97 -3.94 24.45
C ILE A 139 -2.20 -4.56 25.83
N CYS A 140 -3.21 -4.06 26.53
CA CYS A 140 -3.67 -4.61 27.81
C CYS A 140 -5.19 -4.62 27.86
N LEU A 141 -5.78 -5.83 27.86
CA LEU A 141 -7.21 -6.03 27.90
C LEU A 141 -7.68 -6.35 29.32
N HIS A 142 -8.51 -5.46 29.87
CA HIS A 142 -9.20 -5.68 31.14
C HIS A 142 -10.70 -5.48 30.95
N PHE A 143 -11.46 -6.57 30.95
CA PHE A 143 -12.92 -6.52 30.94
C PHE A 143 -13.39 -6.31 32.38
N GLY A 144 -14.03 -5.16 32.63
CA GLY A 144 -14.31 -4.63 33.96
C GLY A 144 -14.85 -5.67 34.94
N SER A 145 -14.30 -5.66 36.15
CA SER A 145 -14.91 -6.30 37.31
C SER A 145 -16.04 -5.41 37.85
N GLU A 146 -17.03 -6.01 38.55
CA GLU A 146 -18.11 -5.26 39.23
C GLU A 146 -17.59 -4.19 40.22
N ASN A 147 -16.30 -4.27 40.59
CA ASN A 147 -15.63 -3.40 41.56
C ASN A 147 -14.71 -2.34 40.93
N ASN A 148 -14.71 -2.14 39.61
CA ASN A 148 -13.89 -1.12 38.92
C ASN A 148 -12.35 -1.26 39.10
N GLU A 149 -11.85 -2.42 39.54
CA GLU A 149 -10.41 -2.64 39.76
C GLU A 149 -9.72 -3.09 38.46
N ASN A 150 -8.96 -2.18 37.85
CA ASN A 150 -8.32 -2.40 36.55
C ASN A 150 -6.81 -2.61 36.68
N LEU A 151 -6.35 -3.85 36.46
CA LEU A 151 -4.91 -4.21 36.48
C LEU A 151 -4.11 -3.50 35.37
N CYS A 152 -4.74 -3.12 34.26
CA CYS A 152 -4.07 -2.52 33.12
C CYS A 152 -3.76 -1.03 33.30
N THR A 153 -4.17 -0.38 34.39
CA THR A 153 -3.82 1.02 34.68
C THR A 153 -2.56 1.14 35.53
N ILE A 154 -2.21 0.10 36.30
CA ILE A 154 -1.18 0.15 37.34
C ILE A 154 0.05 -0.64 36.89
N TYR A 155 1.23 -0.01 37.00
CA TYR A 155 2.50 -0.63 36.63
C TYR A 155 2.87 -1.86 37.47
N GLN A 156 2.61 -1.82 38.78
CA GLN A 156 2.92 -2.90 39.69
C GLN A 156 1.88 -3.00 40.80
N ILE A 157 1.27 -4.16 40.96
CA ILE A 157 0.36 -4.45 42.08
C ILE A 157 1.15 -5.13 43.20
N PRO A 158 1.12 -4.62 44.45
CA PRO A 158 1.77 -5.24 45.59
C PRO A 158 1.32 -6.68 45.86
N GLY A 159 2.22 -7.49 46.42
CA GLY A 159 1.94 -8.87 46.85
C GLY A 159 1.06 -8.96 48.10
N LEU A 160 0.67 -10.18 48.48
CA LEU A 160 0.02 -10.45 49.76
C LEU A 160 1.10 -10.64 50.85
N PRO A 161 1.02 -9.92 51.99
CA PRO A 161 1.94 -10.14 53.10
C PRO A 161 1.68 -11.49 53.75
N ARG A 162 2.73 -12.30 53.97
CA ARG A 162 2.63 -13.49 54.84
C ARG A 162 2.70 -13.07 56.29
N PHE A 163 1.71 -13.42 57.11
CA PHE A 163 1.80 -13.19 58.56
C PHE A 163 2.14 -14.50 59.25
N HIS A 164 3.30 -14.57 59.91
CA HIS A 164 3.62 -15.70 60.76
C HIS A 164 2.73 -15.68 62.01
N VAL A 165 1.83 -16.66 62.14
CA VAL A 165 0.99 -16.81 63.32
C VAL A 165 1.82 -17.43 64.45
N ALA A 166 1.93 -16.74 65.58
CA ALA A 166 2.69 -17.23 66.72
C ALA A 166 2.00 -18.45 67.38
N GLY A 167 2.47 -19.65 67.05
CA GLY A 167 2.57 -20.79 67.98
C GLY A 167 1.28 -21.42 68.52
N ILE A 168 0.24 -21.58 67.71
CA ILE A 168 -0.89 -22.48 68.02
C ILE A 168 -0.92 -23.60 66.98
N PRO A 169 -0.54 -24.84 67.34
CA PRO A 169 -0.66 -26.02 66.46
C PRO A 169 -2.10 -26.15 65.93
N ASP A 170 -2.27 -26.68 64.71
CA ASP A 170 -3.50 -26.72 63.89
C ASP A 170 -3.95 -25.37 63.30
N VAL A 171 -3.93 -24.26 64.06
CA VAL A 171 -4.37 -22.95 63.53
C VAL A 171 -3.33 -22.35 62.58
N SER A 172 -2.04 -22.52 62.88
CA SER A 172 -0.96 -22.05 62.01
C SER A 172 -0.91 -22.80 60.68
N GLU A 173 -1.20 -24.11 60.68
CA GLU A 173 -1.15 -24.95 59.48
C GLU A 173 -2.32 -24.63 58.53
N GLU A 174 -3.54 -24.47 59.07
CA GLU A 174 -4.72 -24.11 58.29
C GLU A 174 -4.63 -22.67 57.73
N PHE A 175 -4.04 -21.75 58.49
CA PHE A 175 -3.82 -20.36 58.04
C PHE A 175 -2.77 -20.27 56.93
N GLU A 176 -1.64 -20.98 57.05
CA GLU A 176 -0.60 -21.03 55.99
C GLU A 176 -1.12 -21.73 54.72
N ALA A 177 -1.93 -22.79 54.86
CA ALA A 177 -2.57 -23.45 53.72
C ALA A 177 -3.56 -22.51 53.00
N THR A 178 -4.37 -21.77 53.76
CA THR A 178 -5.30 -20.78 53.21
C THR A 178 -4.56 -19.63 52.53
N MET A 179 -3.49 -19.11 53.16
CA MET A 179 -2.66 -18.05 52.58
C MET A 179 -1.99 -18.51 51.28
N SER A 180 -1.44 -19.73 51.25
CA SER A 180 -0.84 -20.31 50.05
C SER A 180 -1.86 -20.44 48.92
N ALA A 181 -3.09 -20.86 49.21
CA ALA A 181 -4.16 -20.90 48.22
C ALA A 181 -4.52 -19.51 47.64
N PHE A 182 -4.52 -18.46 48.47
CA PHE A 182 -4.73 -17.09 48.00
C PHE A 182 -3.57 -16.56 47.15
N VAL A 183 -2.32 -16.84 47.55
CA VAL A 183 -1.12 -16.50 46.79
C VAL A 183 -1.13 -17.18 45.42
N ASP A 184 -1.44 -18.48 45.37
CA ASP A 184 -1.53 -19.25 44.14
C ASP A 184 -2.65 -18.73 43.22
N LEU A 185 -3.82 -18.42 43.77
CA LEU A 185 -4.93 -17.87 43.00
C LEU A 185 -4.58 -16.47 42.43
N LYS A 186 -3.93 -15.62 43.22
CA LYS A 186 -3.48 -14.29 42.79
C LYS A 186 -2.41 -14.39 41.71
N ALA A 187 -1.40 -15.25 41.89
CA ALA A 187 -0.34 -15.48 40.91
C ALA A 187 -0.90 -16.03 39.59
N LYS A 188 -1.84 -16.99 39.67
CA LYS A 188 -2.53 -17.53 38.50
C LYS A 188 -3.33 -16.46 37.75
N ASN A 189 -4.10 -15.64 38.46
CA ASN A 189 -4.89 -14.57 37.85
C ASN A 189 -4.01 -13.50 37.18
N CYS A 190 -2.86 -13.17 37.78
CA CYS A 190 -1.85 -12.30 37.18
C CYS A 190 -1.35 -12.87 35.84
N MET A 191 -0.95 -14.15 35.81
CA MET A 191 -0.39 -14.80 34.62
C MET A 191 -1.40 -15.04 33.48
N VAL A 192 -2.66 -15.36 33.79
CA VAL A 192 -3.68 -15.62 32.77
C VAL A 192 -3.90 -14.40 31.86
N ARG A 193 -3.75 -13.18 32.40
CA ARG A 193 -3.91 -11.93 31.63
C ARG A 193 -2.84 -11.75 30.56
N SER A 194 -1.60 -12.18 30.83
CA SER A 194 -0.51 -12.19 29.85
C SER A 194 -0.87 -13.02 28.60
N THR A 195 -1.57 -14.14 28.80
CA THR A 195 -2.01 -15.02 27.70
C THR A 195 -3.09 -14.37 26.83
N TYR A 196 -4.01 -13.62 27.43
CA TYR A 196 -5.02 -12.85 26.68
C TYR A 196 -4.37 -11.71 25.88
N ASN A 197 -3.45 -10.96 26.49
CA ASN A 197 -2.76 -9.86 25.83
C ASN A 197 -1.90 -10.35 24.65
N PHE A 198 -1.18 -11.46 24.81
CA PHE A 198 -0.45 -12.12 23.72
C PHE A 198 -1.40 -12.56 22.59
N SER A 199 -2.51 -13.21 22.92
CA SER A 199 -3.48 -13.67 21.92
C SER A 199 -4.12 -12.51 21.16
N ALA A 200 -4.40 -11.39 21.82
CA ALA A 200 -4.88 -10.17 21.18
C ALA A 200 -3.85 -9.58 20.20
N ALA A 201 -2.59 -9.45 20.64
CA ALA A 201 -1.50 -8.96 19.78
C ALA A 201 -1.33 -9.84 18.52
N LYS A 202 -1.34 -11.17 18.71
CA LYS A 202 -1.31 -12.15 17.61
C LYS A 202 -2.50 -11.98 16.67
N ASN A 203 -3.72 -11.89 17.20
CA ASN A 203 -4.93 -11.80 16.38
C ASN A 203 -5.00 -10.50 15.57
N TYR A 204 -4.62 -9.37 16.17
CA TYR A 204 -4.61 -8.07 15.48
C TYR A 204 -3.68 -8.05 14.27
N ALA A 205 -2.55 -8.77 14.35
CA ALA A 205 -1.59 -8.86 13.26
C ALA A 205 -1.88 -10.01 12.26
N PHE A 206 -2.23 -11.21 12.73
CA PHE A 206 -2.17 -12.45 11.94
C PHE A 206 -3.46 -13.31 11.92
N ALA A 207 -4.60 -12.84 12.42
CA ALA A 207 -5.82 -13.66 12.39
C ALA A 207 -6.33 -13.97 10.96
N ALA A 208 -6.83 -15.18 10.71
CA ALA A 208 -7.52 -15.54 9.45
C ALA A 208 -8.98 -15.07 9.36
N GLY A 209 -9.50 -14.37 10.38
CA GLY A 209 -10.92 -13.97 10.45
C GLY A 209 -11.87 -15.10 10.84
N VAL A 210 -11.37 -16.09 11.61
CA VAL A 210 -12.17 -17.17 12.20
C VAL A 210 -12.04 -17.07 13.72
N SER A 211 -13.17 -16.90 14.40
CA SER A 211 -13.21 -16.76 15.87
C SER A 211 -12.64 -18.02 16.53
N GLN A 212 -11.49 -17.90 17.17
CA GLN A 212 -11.03 -18.93 18.09
C GLN A 212 -11.70 -18.71 19.45
N ASN A 213 -12.37 -19.74 19.95
CA ASN A 213 -13.13 -19.71 21.19
C ASN A 213 -12.25 -19.20 22.36
N ASP A 214 -12.85 -18.39 23.24
CA ASP A 214 -12.33 -17.92 24.55
C ASP A 214 -11.74 -16.50 24.67
N ILE A 215 -11.97 -15.59 23.71
CA ILE A 215 -11.69 -14.16 23.93
C ILE A 215 -12.96 -13.33 23.73
N PRO A 216 -13.43 -12.58 24.75
CA PRO A 216 -14.47 -11.58 24.53
C PRO A 216 -13.97 -10.50 23.55
N ILE A 217 -14.44 -10.59 22.30
CA ILE A 217 -14.88 -9.49 21.44
C ILE A 217 -13.97 -8.26 21.41
N ALA A 218 -12.74 -8.42 20.91
CA ALA A 218 -12.10 -7.35 20.16
C ALA A 218 -11.50 -7.96 18.88
N ALA A 219 -12.28 -7.96 17.79
CA ALA A 219 -11.83 -8.26 16.43
C ALA A 219 -11.34 -9.68 16.08
N ALA A 220 -11.65 -10.72 16.85
CA ALA A 220 -11.23 -12.10 16.51
C ALA A 220 -11.87 -12.65 15.22
N ASP A 221 -13.01 -12.07 14.83
CA ASP A 221 -13.73 -12.33 13.58
C ASP A 221 -13.14 -11.61 12.36
N ARG A 222 -12.24 -10.65 12.58
CA ARG A 222 -11.62 -9.87 11.50
C ARG A 222 -10.26 -10.41 11.13
N THR A 223 -9.93 -10.33 9.85
CA THR A 223 -8.60 -10.69 9.35
C THR A 223 -7.53 -9.76 9.95
N GLY A 224 -6.40 -10.35 10.32
CA GLY A 224 -5.21 -9.65 10.78
C GLY A 224 -4.61 -8.79 9.68
N SER A 225 -3.97 -7.70 10.09
CA SER A 225 -3.44 -6.70 9.15
C SER A 225 -2.37 -7.24 8.21
N TRP A 226 -1.54 -8.18 8.67
CA TRP A 226 -0.46 -8.77 7.88
C TRP A 226 -1.01 -9.68 6.77
N ILE A 227 -2.01 -10.52 7.08
CA ILE A 227 -2.62 -11.40 6.08
C ILE A 227 -3.33 -10.56 5.01
N GLN A 228 -4.07 -9.54 5.43
CA GLN A 228 -4.78 -8.65 4.50
C GLN A 228 -3.81 -7.81 3.66
N SER A 229 -2.70 -7.30 4.23
CA SER A 229 -1.71 -6.54 3.47
C SER A 229 -0.98 -7.41 2.43
N MET A 230 -0.69 -8.67 2.75
CA MET A 230 -0.13 -9.65 1.81
C MET A 230 -1.10 -9.96 0.67
N GLU A 231 -2.38 -10.20 0.96
CA GLU A 231 -3.39 -10.42 -0.06
C GLU A 231 -3.49 -9.22 -1.03
N LEU A 232 -3.57 -8.01 -0.49
CA LEU A 232 -3.63 -6.78 -1.28
C LEU A 232 -2.36 -6.61 -2.13
N ALA A 233 -1.18 -6.92 -1.59
CA ALA A 233 0.08 -6.86 -2.34
C ALA A 233 0.13 -7.85 -3.51
N LEU A 234 -0.37 -9.07 -3.34
CA LEU A 234 -0.48 -10.03 -4.44
C LEU A 234 -1.46 -9.54 -5.52
N ARG A 235 -2.61 -8.98 -5.11
CA ARG A 235 -3.56 -8.35 -6.05
C ARG A 235 -2.92 -7.19 -6.80
N MET A 236 -2.10 -6.37 -6.15
CA MET A 236 -1.34 -5.28 -6.78
C MET A 236 -0.40 -5.79 -7.87
N ARG A 237 0.31 -6.90 -7.64
CA ARG A 237 1.20 -7.51 -8.66
C ARG A 237 0.44 -8.04 -9.87
N ASN A 238 -0.74 -8.63 -9.69
CA ASN A 238 -1.60 -9.02 -10.82
C ASN A 238 -2.06 -7.82 -11.64
N LEU A 239 -2.43 -6.71 -10.99
CA LEU A 239 -2.80 -5.47 -11.68
C LEU A 239 -1.62 -4.85 -12.43
N GLU A 240 -0.42 -4.89 -11.84
CA GLU A 240 0.83 -4.47 -12.49
C GLU A 240 1.11 -5.30 -13.74
N MET A 241 0.93 -6.63 -13.68
CA MET A 241 1.05 -7.51 -14.85
C MET A 241 0.08 -7.09 -15.97
N ILE A 242 -1.18 -6.78 -15.65
CA ILE A 242 -2.17 -6.36 -16.66
C ILE A 242 -1.74 -5.06 -17.36
N VAL A 243 -1.20 -4.09 -16.63
CA VAL A 243 -0.69 -2.83 -17.20
C VAL A 243 0.54 -3.07 -18.09
N ASN A 244 1.41 -3.99 -17.68
CA ASN A 244 2.66 -4.32 -18.37
C ASN A 244 2.51 -5.31 -19.52
N ARG A 245 1.28 -5.68 -19.92
CA ARG A 245 1.04 -6.52 -21.09
C ARG A 245 1.94 -6.10 -22.28
N PRO A 246 2.66 -7.04 -22.93
CA PRO A 246 3.50 -6.74 -24.08
C PRO A 246 2.75 -6.01 -25.21
N PRO A 247 3.41 -5.12 -25.95
CA PRO A 247 2.83 -4.47 -27.12
C PRO A 247 2.63 -5.45 -28.29
N VAL A 248 1.57 -5.28 -29.07
CA VAL A 248 1.30 -6.02 -30.30
C VAL A 248 2.11 -5.41 -31.46
N THR A 249 3.16 -6.10 -31.89
CA THR A 249 4.09 -5.64 -32.95
C THR A 249 3.68 -6.06 -34.36
N GLU A 250 2.96 -7.17 -34.51
CA GLU A 250 2.49 -7.71 -35.82
C GLU A 250 1.40 -6.84 -36.49
N GLY A 251 0.89 -5.84 -35.76
CA GLY A 251 -0.18 -4.95 -36.21
C GLY A 251 -1.58 -5.55 -36.04
N ILE A 252 -2.59 -4.68 -35.93
CA ILE A 252 -4.00 -5.04 -35.71
C ILE A 252 -4.82 -4.54 -36.90
N CYS A 253 -5.64 -5.42 -37.49
CA CYS A 253 -6.42 -5.10 -38.68
C CYS A 253 -7.76 -5.87 -38.72
N GLY A 254 -8.78 -5.28 -39.33
CA GLY A 254 -10.04 -5.95 -39.64
C GLY A 254 -9.89 -6.76 -40.93
N GLY A 255 -10.34 -8.01 -40.94
CA GLY A 255 -10.04 -9.04 -41.96
C GLY A 255 -10.48 -8.78 -43.41
N GLY A 256 -10.12 -7.64 -43.99
CA GLY A 256 -10.59 -7.16 -45.30
C GLY A 256 -9.50 -6.78 -46.31
N GLY A 257 -8.21 -7.05 -46.07
CA GLY A 257 -7.19 -6.87 -47.12
C GLY A 257 -5.72 -6.74 -46.74
N ALA A 258 -5.37 -6.56 -45.46
CA ALA A 258 -3.98 -6.53 -45.02
C ALA A 258 -3.52 -7.94 -44.57
N PRO A 259 -2.56 -8.61 -45.25
CA PRO A 259 -2.04 -9.91 -44.81
C PRO A 259 -1.06 -9.75 -43.63
N GLY A 260 -1.12 -10.66 -42.65
CA GLY A 260 -0.12 -10.77 -41.57
C GLY A 260 -0.36 -9.95 -40.31
N CYS A 261 -1.61 -9.59 -39.98
CA CYS A 261 -1.97 -8.81 -38.80
C CYS A 261 -3.06 -9.50 -37.94
N LEU A 262 -3.11 -9.16 -36.66
CA LEU A 262 -4.00 -9.75 -35.66
C LEU A 262 -5.43 -9.21 -35.79
N ASN A 263 -6.42 -10.10 -35.83
CA ASN A 263 -7.84 -9.71 -35.86
C ASN A 263 -8.29 -9.23 -34.46
N PRO A 264 -8.87 -8.03 -34.31
CA PRO A 264 -9.38 -7.52 -33.04
C PRO A 264 -10.45 -8.42 -32.38
N GLU A 265 -11.18 -9.23 -33.16
CA GLU A 265 -12.12 -10.22 -32.62
C GLU A 265 -11.43 -11.29 -31.78
N VAL A 266 -10.18 -11.67 -32.14
CA VAL A 266 -9.38 -12.62 -31.34
C VAL A 266 -9.10 -12.00 -29.97
N LEU A 267 -8.61 -10.76 -29.93
CA LEU A 267 -8.35 -10.03 -28.69
C LEU A 267 -9.60 -9.89 -27.82
N ASN A 268 -10.76 -9.62 -28.43
CA ASN A 268 -12.03 -9.50 -27.74
C ASN A 268 -12.53 -10.86 -27.20
N ASN A 269 -12.46 -11.90 -28.01
CA ASN A 269 -12.87 -13.26 -27.62
C ASN A 269 -11.97 -13.81 -26.51
N GLU A 270 -10.67 -13.52 -26.56
CA GLU A 270 -9.73 -13.81 -25.47
C GLU A 270 -10.15 -13.08 -24.19
N ASN A 271 -10.41 -11.76 -24.21
CA ASN A 271 -10.88 -11.05 -23.02
C ASN A 271 -12.18 -11.63 -22.46
N GLN A 272 -13.14 -12.00 -23.33
CA GLN A 272 -14.39 -12.63 -22.91
C GLN A 272 -14.17 -14.02 -22.32
N SER A 273 -13.31 -14.84 -22.93
CA SER A 273 -12.95 -16.17 -22.45
C SER A 273 -12.17 -16.11 -21.13
N MET A 274 -11.30 -15.12 -20.95
CA MET A 274 -10.50 -14.96 -19.75
C MET A 274 -11.27 -14.24 -18.62
N GLY A 275 -12.35 -13.52 -18.92
CA GLY A 275 -13.08 -12.74 -17.91
C GLY A 275 -12.30 -11.57 -17.29
N ILE A 276 -11.12 -11.24 -17.84
CA ILE A 276 -10.23 -10.16 -17.37
C ILE A 276 -9.87 -9.21 -18.54
N PRO A 277 -9.69 -7.90 -18.28
CA PRO A 277 -9.42 -6.90 -19.29
C PRO A 277 -7.93 -6.84 -19.70
N MET A 278 -7.31 -7.99 -20.00
CA MET A 278 -5.89 -8.05 -20.34
C MET A 278 -5.63 -7.33 -21.68
N ASN A 279 -6.39 -7.65 -22.72
CA ASN A 279 -6.25 -7.09 -24.07
C ASN A 279 -6.97 -5.74 -24.26
N ASP A 280 -7.48 -5.10 -23.20
CA ASP A 280 -8.29 -3.88 -23.31
C ASP A 280 -7.54 -2.71 -23.95
N ARG A 281 -6.22 -2.58 -23.70
CA ARG A 281 -5.39 -1.50 -24.26
C ARG A 281 -5.34 -1.54 -25.80
N PRO A 282 -4.82 -2.60 -26.44
CA PRO A 282 -4.78 -2.67 -27.91
C PRO A 282 -6.17 -2.71 -28.54
N LEU A 283 -7.14 -3.40 -27.90
CA LEU A 283 -8.50 -3.53 -28.42
C LEU A 283 -9.22 -2.18 -28.49
N LYS A 284 -9.19 -1.41 -27.40
CA LYS A 284 -9.84 -0.08 -27.33
C LYS A 284 -9.13 0.94 -28.20
N ALA A 285 -7.81 0.84 -28.36
CA ALA A 285 -7.06 1.67 -29.29
C ALA A 285 -7.51 1.43 -30.74
N TYR A 286 -7.56 0.16 -31.18
CA TYR A 286 -7.99 -0.20 -32.52
C TYR A 286 -9.45 0.20 -32.79
N MET A 287 -10.37 -0.13 -31.89
CA MET A 287 -11.80 0.20 -32.06
C MET A 287 -12.03 1.72 -32.16
N ALA A 288 -11.30 2.52 -31.38
CA ALA A 288 -11.40 3.98 -31.43
C ALA A 288 -10.85 4.55 -32.74
N ALA A 289 -9.70 4.05 -33.23
CA ALA A 289 -9.20 4.42 -34.55
C ALA A 289 -10.19 4.04 -35.66
N MET A 290 -10.67 2.81 -35.65
CA MET A 290 -11.55 2.29 -36.69
C MET A 290 -12.86 3.07 -36.77
N LYS A 291 -13.43 3.47 -35.63
CA LYS A 291 -14.62 4.33 -35.57
C LYS A 291 -14.41 5.68 -36.28
N ASN A 292 -13.24 6.29 -36.10
CA ASN A 292 -12.90 7.58 -36.69
C ASN A 292 -12.57 7.48 -38.19
N ILE A 293 -11.84 6.45 -38.61
CA ILE A 293 -11.44 6.29 -40.02
C ILE A 293 -12.59 5.79 -40.90
N SER A 294 -13.40 4.86 -40.40
CA SER A 294 -14.56 4.33 -41.12
C SER A 294 -15.69 5.36 -41.20
N GLY A 295 -15.80 6.29 -40.24
CA GLY A 295 -16.90 7.24 -40.10
C GLY A 295 -18.14 6.68 -39.40
N GLY A 296 -18.03 5.51 -38.76
CA GLY A 296 -19.09 4.88 -37.98
C GLY A 296 -20.28 4.43 -38.83
N VAL A 297 -21.47 4.40 -38.22
CA VAL A 297 -22.74 3.94 -38.84
C VAL A 297 -23.13 4.72 -40.11
N PHE A 298 -22.54 5.91 -40.30
CA PHE A 298 -22.91 6.85 -41.36
C PHE A 298 -22.04 6.75 -42.63
N LYS A 299 -21.10 5.80 -42.70
CA LYS A 299 -20.24 5.60 -43.88
C LYS A 299 -20.07 4.11 -44.18
N ASN A 300 -20.33 3.72 -45.44
CA ASN A 300 -20.04 2.37 -45.92
C ASN A 300 -18.54 2.12 -45.94
N ASN A 301 -18.14 0.88 -45.63
CA ASN A 301 -16.76 0.42 -45.52
C ASN A 301 -15.91 0.86 -46.73
N THR A 302 -15.06 1.88 -46.56
CA THR A 302 -14.29 2.48 -47.65
C THR A 302 -13.03 1.67 -47.93
N ALA A 303 -12.55 1.67 -49.18
CA ALA A 303 -11.27 1.03 -49.54
C ALA A 303 -10.10 1.51 -48.67
N PHE A 304 -10.16 2.75 -48.17
CA PHE A 304 -9.19 3.33 -47.26
C PHE A 304 -9.23 2.68 -45.86
N ALA A 305 -10.42 2.47 -45.29
CA ALA A 305 -10.58 1.84 -43.98
C ALA A 305 -10.21 0.34 -44.00
N ASN A 306 -10.44 -0.36 -45.12
CA ASN A 306 -10.12 -1.79 -45.26
C ASN A 306 -8.61 -2.09 -45.27
N THR A 307 -7.76 -1.09 -45.53
CA THR A 307 -6.30 -1.24 -45.55
C THR A 307 -5.65 -0.71 -44.27
N PHE A 308 -6.46 -0.33 -43.27
CA PHE A 308 -5.98 0.23 -42.01
C PHE A 308 -5.32 -0.85 -41.14
N VAL A 309 -4.10 -0.57 -40.70
CA VAL A 309 -3.36 -1.40 -39.74
C VAL A 309 -2.83 -0.50 -38.62
N LEU A 310 -3.08 -0.90 -37.38
CA LEU A 310 -2.58 -0.20 -36.18
C LEU A 310 -1.45 -1.01 -35.52
N TYR A 311 -0.35 -0.35 -35.21
CA TYR A 311 0.81 -0.91 -34.52
C TYR A 311 0.98 -0.24 -33.16
N GLU A 312 1.20 -1.03 -32.11
CA GLU A 312 1.68 -0.50 -30.83
C GLU A 312 3.18 -0.22 -30.94
N LEU A 313 3.60 0.99 -30.59
CA LEU A 313 5.03 1.31 -30.50
C LEU A 313 5.55 0.83 -29.15
N ALA A 314 6.63 0.05 -29.18
CA ALA A 314 7.13 -0.66 -28.01
C ALA A 314 8.13 0.22 -27.23
N PRO A 315 7.86 0.57 -25.95
CA PRO A 315 8.85 1.18 -25.07
C PRO A 315 10.03 0.26 -24.81
N ASP A 316 11.19 0.84 -24.50
CA ASP A 316 12.33 0.08 -23.95
C ASP A 316 11.93 -0.63 -22.65
N THR A 317 12.52 -1.81 -22.45
CA THR A 317 12.24 -2.64 -21.28
C THR A 317 13.11 -2.22 -20.09
N TYR A 318 12.48 -1.98 -18.96
CA TYR A 318 13.14 -1.89 -17.67
C TYR A 318 13.26 -3.29 -17.04
N ASN A 319 14.48 -3.74 -16.79
CA ASN A 319 14.79 -5.07 -16.28
C ASN A 319 15.40 -4.99 -14.88
N PRO A 320 14.57 -4.95 -13.82
CA PRO A 320 15.05 -4.98 -12.44
C PRO A 320 15.71 -6.32 -12.09
N SER A 321 16.65 -6.29 -11.16
CA SER A 321 17.30 -7.48 -10.57
C SER A 321 16.25 -8.41 -9.94
N PRO A 322 16.42 -9.76 -10.00
CA PRO A 322 15.48 -10.70 -9.38
C PRO A 322 15.31 -10.49 -7.87
N GLN A 323 16.33 -9.98 -7.17
CA GLN A 323 16.32 -9.73 -5.73
C GLN A 323 15.84 -8.32 -5.35
N SER A 324 15.48 -7.47 -6.32
CA SER A 324 15.01 -6.11 -6.05
C SER A 324 13.56 -6.09 -5.56
N LEU A 325 13.20 -5.01 -4.86
CA LEU A 325 11.83 -4.74 -4.44
C LEU A 325 10.85 -4.63 -5.62
N SER A 326 11.32 -4.25 -6.81
CA SER A 326 10.49 -4.24 -8.03
C SER A 326 9.99 -5.63 -8.39
N ASN A 327 10.78 -6.69 -8.18
CA ASN A 327 10.38 -8.08 -8.47
C ASN A 327 9.84 -8.84 -7.25
N PHE A 328 9.83 -8.22 -6.07
CA PHE A 328 9.33 -8.86 -4.86
C PHE A 328 7.87 -9.32 -5.00
N LEU A 329 7.59 -10.58 -4.61
CA LEU A 329 6.32 -11.33 -4.81
C LEU A 329 5.97 -11.69 -6.26
N ILE A 330 6.83 -11.42 -7.24
CA ILE A 330 6.65 -11.89 -8.62
C ILE A 330 7.42 -13.21 -8.79
N PRO A 331 6.76 -14.33 -9.18
CA PRO A 331 7.46 -15.57 -9.45
C PRO A 331 8.47 -15.41 -10.59
N ASN A 332 9.68 -15.95 -10.41
CA ASN A 332 10.79 -15.79 -11.37
C ASN A 332 10.51 -16.41 -12.75
N ASP A 333 9.62 -17.40 -12.82
CA ASP A 333 9.22 -18.13 -14.03
C ASP A 333 7.94 -17.56 -14.68
N ALA A 334 7.36 -16.49 -14.13
CA ALA A 334 6.13 -15.91 -14.65
C ALA A 334 6.34 -15.28 -16.04
N SER A 335 5.46 -15.63 -16.99
CA SER A 335 5.49 -15.14 -18.38
C SER A 335 4.10 -14.94 -18.98
N TYR A 336 3.98 -14.09 -20.00
CA TYR A 336 2.69 -13.71 -20.63
C TYR A 336 2.18 -14.73 -21.67
N THR A 337 3.04 -15.52 -22.30
CA THR A 337 2.67 -16.40 -23.44
C THR A 337 3.67 -17.55 -23.54
N ASN A 338 3.38 -18.70 -22.92
CA ASN A 338 4.20 -19.92 -23.00
C ASN A 338 5.74 -19.72 -22.85
N GLY A 339 6.19 -18.73 -22.07
CA GLY A 339 7.61 -18.45 -21.83
C GLY A 339 8.27 -17.37 -22.69
N GLU A 340 7.60 -16.74 -23.65
CA GLU A 340 8.25 -15.81 -24.60
C GLU A 340 8.63 -14.44 -24.02
N THR A 341 7.84 -13.92 -23.07
CA THR A 341 8.13 -12.64 -22.39
C THR A 341 7.94 -12.81 -20.89
N VAL A 342 9.02 -12.59 -20.14
CA VAL A 342 9.03 -12.64 -18.67
C VAL A 342 8.31 -11.43 -18.08
N VAL A 343 7.54 -11.64 -17.02
CA VAL A 343 6.75 -10.56 -16.37
C VAL A 343 7.64 -9.58 -15.60
N SER A 344 8.83 -10.01 -15.18
CA SER A 344 9.84 -9.15 -14.55
C SER A 344 10.38 -8.06 -15.48
N ALA A 345 10.26 -8.21 -16.81
CA ALA A 345 10.61 -7.17 -17.77
C ALA A 345 9.45 -6.17 -17.93
N LYS A 346 9.61 -4.98 -17.35
CA LYS A 346 8.55 -3.97 -17.24
C LYS A 346 8.66 -2.95 -18.37
N ARG A 347 7.53 -2.57 -18.99
CA ARG A 347 7.51 -1.59 -20.10
C ARG A 347 6.72 -0.32 -19.80
N TYR A 348 5.70 -0.41 -18.94
CA TYR A 348 4.73 0.66 -18.74
C TYR A 348 4.58 1.11 -17.29
N LEU A 349 4.82 0.21 -16.33
CA LEU A 349 4.67 0.50 -14.92
C LEU A 349 5.67 -0.32 -14.09
N ASP A 350 6.29 0.31 -13.10
CA ASP A 350 7.03 -0.39 -12.06
C ASP A 350 6.54 0.10 -10.70
N LEU A 351 6.08 -0.85 -9.88
CA LEU A 351 5.62 -0.61 -8.53
C LEU A 351 6.62 -1.15 -7.51
N ILE A 352 6.94 -0.33 -6.53
CA ILE A 352 7.88 -0.66 -5.46
C ILE A 352 7.11 -0.77 -4.15
N PRO A 353 7.14 -1.93 -3.48
CA PRO A 353 6.54 -2.12 -2.17
C PRO A 353 7.34 -1.38 -1.09
N MET A 354 6.61 -0.90 -0.10
CA MET A 354 7.14 -0.33 1.14
C MET A 354 7.09 -1.43 2.21
N VAL A 355 8.19 -2.15 2.37
CA VAL A 355 8.29 -3.29 3.30
C VAL A 355 8.94 -2.83 4.60
N MET A 356 8.30 -3.14 5.73
CA MET A 356 8.69 -2.67 7.06
C MET A 356 8.71 -3.82 8.06
N ASN A 357 9.70 -3.83 8.95
CA ASN A 357 9.71 -4.72 10.11
C ASN A 357 9.15 -3.98 11.32
N PHE A 358 7.90 -4.27 11.70
CA PHE A 358 7.24 -3.61 12.82
C PHE A 358 7.29 -4.43 14.10
N SER A 359 7.26 -3.77 15.26
CA SER A 359 7.06 -4.39 16.55
C SER A 359 5.98 -3.65 17.32
N THR A 360 4.89 -4.36 17.66
CA THR A 360 3.89 -3.86 18.63
C THR A 360 4.23 -4.35 20.02
N PHE A 361 3.68 -3.75 21.07
CA PHE A 361 3.88 -4.21 22.44
C PHE A 361 2.58 -4.71 23.06
N PHE A 362 2.68 -5.67 23.96
CA PHE A 362 1.60 -6.11 24.84
C PHE A 362 2.11 -6.17 26.27
N THR A 363 1.20 -6.00 27.24
CA THR A 363 1.57 -6.05 28.65
C THR A 363 1.62 -7.49 29.12
N THR A 364 2.78 -7.93 29.58
CA THR A 364 2.97 -9.19 30.29
C THR A 364 3.00 -8.91 31.78
N PHE A 365 2.24 -9.68 32.53
CA PHE A 365 2.21 -9.68 33.98
C PHE A 365 2.98 -10.89 34.51
N ALA A 366 3.93 -10.66 35.40
CA ALA A 366 4.71 -11.71 36.05
C ALA A 366 4.57 -11.61 37.58
N PRO A 367 4.25 -12.73 38.27
CA PRO A 367 4.23 -12.78 39.72
C PRO A 367 5.66 -12.68 40.28
N THR A 368 5.85 -11.85 41.29
CA THR A 368 7.14 -11.64 41.95
C THR A 368 6.98 -11.69 43.47
N THR A 369 8.07 -12.00 44.17
CA THR A 369 8.16 -11.93 45.63
C THR A 369 9.02 -10.73 46.01
N GLU A 370 8.53 -9.92 46.94
CA GLU A 370 9.21 -8.70 47.39
C GLU A 370 9.26 -8.60 48.92
N ALA A 371 10.24 -7.89 49.47
CA ALA A 371 10.29 -7.67 50.93
C ALA A 371 9.26 -6.61 51.33
N LEU A 372 8.65 -6.70 52.53
CA LEU A 372 7.69 -5.67 52.98
C LEU A 372 8.26 -4.25 53.01
N SER A 373 9.57 -4.13 53.22
CA SER A 373 10.29 -2.86 53.17
C SER A 373 10.22 -2.19 51.78
N THR A 374 10.09 -2.96 50.70
CA THR A 374 9.92 -2.42 49.34
C THR A 374 8.54 -1.78 49.15
N LEU A 375 7.55 -2.18 49.96
CA LEU A 375 6.18 -1.66 49.96
C LEU A 375 5.96 -0.48 50.94
N GLY A 376 7.03 0.03 51.56
CA GLY A 376 6.93 1.13 52.54
C GLY A 376 6.41 0.73 53.90
N VAL A 377 6.31 -0.57 54.16
CA VAL A 377 5.94 -1.11 55.47
C VAL A 377 7.23 -1.38 56.24
N SER A 378 7.40 -0.71 57.38
CA SER A 378 8.54 -0.95 58.27
C SER A 378 8.47 -2.36 58.85
N ASP A 379 9.42 -3.20 58.46
CA ASP A 379 9.50 -4.58 58.87
C ASP A 379 10.78 -4.83 59.67
N SER A 380 10.63 -5.36 60.89
CA SER A 380 11.71 -5.79 61.78
C SER A 380 11.93 -7.32 61.76
N SER A 381 11.15 -8.06 60.97
CA SER A 381 11.03 -9.52 60.98
C SER A 381 11.47 -10.22 59.68
N GLY A 382 11.69 -9.50 58.58
CA GLY A 382 12.11 -10.07 57.29
C GLY A 382 10.98 -10.72 56.49
N THR A 383 9.73 -10.31 56.72
CA THR A 383 8.52 -10.83 56.10
C THR A 383 8.42 -10.42 54.62
N ALA A 384 8.19 -11.39 53.73
CA ALA A 384 8.00 -11.16 52.31
C ALA A 384 6.51 -11.01 51.94
N ALA A 385 6.24 -10.17 50.93
CA ALA A 385 5.00 -10.13 50.19
C ALA A 385 5.12 -10.99 48.93
N GLU A 386 4.22 -11.96 48.77
CA GLU A 386 4.23 -12.92 47.66
C GLU A 386 3.14 -12.62 46.64
N ALA A 387 3.32 -13.08 45.40
CA ALA A 387 2.42 -12.84 44.28
C ALA A 387 2.15 -11.34 44.01
N SER A 388 3.18 -10.49 44.10
CA SER A 388 3.13 -9.14 43.51
C SER A 388 3.04 -9.28 41.98
N CYS A 389 2.22 -8.47 41.32
CA CYS A 389 2.02 -8.55 39.88
C CYS A 389 2.75 -7.38 39.23
N ALA A 390 3.95 -7.62 38.69
CA ALA A 390 4.73 -6.61 37.98
C ALA A 390 4.37 -6.64 36.48
N SER A 391 4.12 -5.48 35.89
CA SER A 391 3.89 -5.34 34.45
C SER A 391 5.22 -5.19 33.70
N THR A 392 5.28 -5.75 32.50
CA THR A 392 6.43 -5.64 31.59
C THR A 392 5.93 -5.55 30.17
N LYS A 393 6.45 -4.58 29.40
CA LYS A 393 6.06 -4.41 27.99
C LYS A 393 6.84 -5.41 27.13
N THR A 394 6.12 -6.35 26.52
CA THR A 394 6.69 -7.37 25.65
C THR A 394 6.41 -7.05 24.18
N ALA A 395 7.46 -6.95 23.39
CA ALA A 395 7.44 -6.77 21.95
C ALA A 395 6.92 -8.03 21.25
N PHE A 396 6.04 -7.81 20.29
CA PHE A 396 5.51 -8.78 19.35
C PHE A 396 5.93 -8.37 17.94
N PRO A 397 6.91 -9.07 17.33
CA PRO A 397 7.41 -8.73 16.01
C PRO A 397 6.42 -9.11 14.90
N VAL A 398 6.26 -8.20 13.95
CA VAL A 398 5.49 -8.33 12.71
C VAL A 398 6.45 -8.06 11.54
N PRO A 399 7.24 -9.07 11.13
CA PRO A 399 8.27 -8.89 10.13
C PRO A 399 7.68 -8.76 8.71
N GLY A 400 8.35 -7.94 7.91
CA GLY A 400 8.05 -7.74 6.49
C GLY A 400 6.60 -7.36 6.19
N TYR A 401 6.02 -6.46 6.98
CA TYR A 401 4.72 -5.89 6.73
C TYR A 401 4.78 -4.97 5.49
N ILE A 402 3.86 -5.14 4.54
CA ILE A 402 3.78 -4.31 3.34
C ILE A 402 2.82 -3.15 3.60
N LEU A 403 3.35 -1.94 3.79
CA LEU A 403 2.56 -0.76 4.11
C LEU A 403 1.78 -0.22 2.90
N GLY A 404 2.31 -0.42 1.70
CA GLY A 404 1.72 0.03 0.44
C GLY A 404 2.74 -0.03 -0.70
N PHE A 405 2.36 0.50 -1.86
CA PHE A 405 3.23 0.65 -3.02
C PHE A 405 3.36 2.11 -3.44
N TYR A 406 4.50 2.44 -4.03
CA TYR A 406 4.67 3.68 -4.78
C TYR A 406 5.20 3.37 -6.18
N LYS A 407 4.97 4.31 -7.09
CA LYS A 407 5.42 4.20 -8.49
C LYS A 407 6.90 4.53 -8.58
N ASN A 408 7.67 3.72 -9.31
CA ASN A 408 9.03 4.10 -9.68
C ASN A 408 9.00 5.33 -10.61
N PRO A 409 9.58 6.47 -10.22
CA PRO A 409 9.53 7.69 -11.02
C PRO A 409 10.32 7.57 -12.34
N ARG A 410 11.26 6.61 -12.45
CA ARG A 410 12.09 6.40 -13.65
C ARG A 410 11.42 5.57 -14.75
N VAL A 411 10.22 5.03 -14.48
CA VAL A 411 9.41 4.27 -15.46
C VAL A 411 8.14 5.06 -15.78
N VAL A 412 8.10 5.65 -16.97
CA VAL A 412 7.01 6.53 -17.40
C VAL A 412 5.87 5.72 -18.03
N THR A 413 4.65 5.88 -17.53
CA THR A 413 3.49 5.24 -18.16
C THR A 413 2.97 6.07 -19.33
N TYR A 414 3.13 5.56 -20.55
CA TYR A 414 2.57 6.15 -21.76
C TYR A 414 2.12 5.07 -22.76
N TYR A 415 1.39 5.51 -23.77
CA TYR A 415 0.95 4.69 -24.87
C TYR A 415 1.19 5.42 -26.19
N ALA A 416 1.92 4.77 -27.10
CA ALA A 416 2.25 5.32 -28.41
C ALA A 416 1.85 4.33 -29.50
N VAL A 417 1.30 4.86 -30.59
CA VAL A 417 0.79 4.06 -31.70
C VAL A 417 1.19 4.65 -33.03
N LYS A 418 1.31 3.75 -34.01
CA LYS A 418 1.53 4.06 -35.41
C LYS A 418 0.42 3.41 -36.22
N ALA A 419 -0.19 4.12 -37.15
CA ALA A 419 -1.08 3.49 -38.12
C ALA A 419 -0.54 3.61 -39.53
N LYS A 420 -0.92 2.65 -40.38
CA LYS A 420 -0.68 2.65 -41.83
C LYS A 420 -2.00 2.40 -42.56
N ALA A 421 -2.21 3.08 -43.68
CA ALA A 421 -3.35 2.85 -44.56
C ALA A 421 -3.03 3.26 -46.00
N GLN A 422 -3.65 2.60 -46.98
CA GLN A 422 -3.42 2.87 -48.40
C GLN A 422 -4.54 3.73 -48.99
N TYR A 423 -4.18 4.91 -49.47
CA TYR A 423 -5.10 5.82 -50.15
C TYR A 423 -5.01 5.68 -51.68
N THR A 424 -6.14 5.42 -52.32
CA THR A 424 -6.27 5.46 -53.78
C THR A 424 -7.16 6.64 -54.16
N GLY A 425 -6.56 7.67 -54.76
CA GLY A 425 -7.29 8.84 -55.24
C GLY A 425 -8.22 8.51 -56.41
N LEU A 426 -9.41 9.12 -56.43
CA LEU A 426 -10.45 8.89 -57.45
C LEU A 426 -9.95 9.16 -58.88
N LEU A 427 -9.02 10.11 -59.04
CA LEU A 427 -8.45 10.49 -60.33
C LEU A 427 -6.91 10.38 -60.30
N ASN A 428 -6.37 9.39 -59.56
CA ASN A 428 -4.93 9.20 -59.44
C ASN A 428 -4.29 8.80 -60.79
N PRO A 429 -3.41 9.63 -61.39
CA PRO A 429 -2.84 9.35 -62.70
C PRO A 429 -1.77 8.25 -62.68
N PHE A 430 -1.31 7.82 -61.49
CA PHE A 430 -0.18 6.89 -61.34
C PHE A 430 -0.59 5.44 -61.07
N GLY A 431 -1.89 5.15 -60.89
CA GLY A 431 -2.45 3.81 -60.69
C GLY A 431 -2.00 3.06 -59.42
N LYS A 432 -1.03 3.57 -58.67
CA LYS A 432 -0.51 2.98 -57.42
C LYS A 432 -1.13 3.64 -56.19
N PRO A 433 -1.54 2.89 -55.16
CA PRO A 433 -1.96 3.44 -53.88
C PRO A 433 -0.82 4.20 -53.20
N ILE A 434 -1.16 5.26 -52.47
CA ILE A 434 -0.23 6.03 -51.63
C ILE A 434 -0.34 5.47 -50.22
N GLU A 435 0.78 4.99 -49.66
CA GLU A 435 0.85 4.63 -48.25
C GLU A 435 0.91 5.89 -47.40
N MET A 436 0.02 5.99 -46.41
CA MET A 436 0.06 7.03 -45.39
C MET A 436 0.40 6.39 -44.06
N ALA A 437 1.18 7.12 -43.25
CA ALA A 437 1.52 6.78 -41.89
C ALA A 437 1.15 7.95 -40.97
N ALA A 438 0.66 7.65 -39.77
CA ALA A 438 0.38 8.64 -38.74
C ALA A 438 0.77 8.08 -37.37
N TYR A 439 1.18 8.98 -36.48
CA TYR A 439 1.73 8.65 -35.17
C TYR A 439 1.04 9.51 -34.11
N ALA A 440 0.81 8.95 -32.93
CA ALA A 440 0.34 9.70 -31.78
C ALA A 440 0.78 9.01 -30.48
N ALA A 441 0.90 9.81 -29.42
CA ALA A 441 1.18 9.33 -28.08
C ALA A 441 0.25 10.00 -27.06
N ALA A 442 -0.12 9.25 -26.04
CA ALA A 442 -0.91 9.71 -24.92
C ALA A 442 -0.40 9.10 -23.62
N LYS A 443 -0.70 9.75 -22.49
CA LYS A 443 -0.40 9.24 -21.15
C LYS A 443 -1.62 9.29 -20.24
N PRO A 444 -1.74 8.34 -19.31
CA PRO A 444 -2.52 8.54 -18.11
C PRO A 444 -2.00 9.76 -17.32
N PHE A 445 -2.90 10.56 -16.73
CA PHE A 445 -2.53 11.73 -15.93
C PHE A 445 -3.57 12.04 -14.84
N GLY A 446 -3.19 12.84 -13.84
CA GLY A 446 -4.13 13.40 -12.86
C GLY A 446 -4.63 12.39 -11.82
N GLY A 447 -3.78 11.46 -11.38
CA GLY A 447 -4.06 10.54 -10.28
C GLY A 447 -2.80 10.31 -9.44
N ARG A 448 -2.97 9.69 -8.26
CA ARG A 448 -1.89 9.33 -7.33
C ARG A 448 -2.02 7.86 -6.95
N ILE A 449 -0.98 7.06 -7.12
CA ILE A 449 -0.98 5.68 -6.60
C ILE A 449 -0.91 5.71 -5.06
N GLY A 450 -0.03 6.53 -4.51
CA GLY A 450 0.15 6.74 -3.07
C GLY A 450 1.47 7.46 -2.80
N PRO A 451 1.70 7.93 -1.57
CA PRO A 451 2.92 8.62 -1.21
C PRO A 451 4.10 7.65 -1.11
N ALA A 452 5.27 8.05 -1.59
CA ALA A 452 6.52 7.35 -1.31
C ALA A 452 6.98 7.70 0.13
N LEU A 453 6.58 6.88 1.10
CA LEU A 453 6.91 7.07 2.53
C LEU A 453 8.34 6.68 2.88
N VAL A 454 8.99 5.90 2.02
CA VAL A 454 10.38 5.40 2.12
C VAL A 454 11.11 5.60 0.81
N ALA A 455 12.44 5.47 0.85
CA ALA A 455 13.30 5.48 -0.32
C ALA A 455 13.91 4.08 -0.55
N PRO A 456 14.34 3.76 -1.77
CA PRO A 456 15.19 2.59 -2.00
C PRO A 456 16.54 2.78 -1.31
N GLY A 457 17.12 1.71 -0.78
CA GLY A 457 18.45 1.74 -0.15
C GLY A 457 19.62 1.86 -1.14
N SER A 458 19.37 1.59 -2.42
CA SER A 458 20.32 1.75 -3.52
C SER A 458 19.58 2.13 -4.81
N GLU A 459 20.18 1.94 -5.98
CA GLU A 459 19.51 2.17 -7.26
C GLU A 459 18.22 1.34 -7.38
N TYR A 460 17.18 1.94 -7.98
CA TYR A 460 15.85 1.32 -8.07
C TYR A 460 15.85 -0.10 -8.64
N SER A 461 16.75 -0.39 -9.60
CA SER A 461 16.86 -1.71 -10.25
C SER A 461 17.45 -2.79 -9.37
N GLU A 462 18.19 -2.42 -8.32
CA GLU A 462 18.99 -3.35 -7.50
C GLU A 462 18.54 -3.35 -6.04
N SER A 463 17.83 -2.32 -5.59
CA SER A 463 17.45 -2.14 -4.20
C SER A 463 16.57 -3.28 -3.68
N SER A 464 17.10 -4.05 -2.75
CA SER A 464 16.41 -5.11 -2.02
C SER A 464 15.78 -4.64 -0.71
N TYR A 465 16.02 -3.40 -0.28
CA TYR A 465 15.56 -2.86 1.00
C TYR A 465 15.08 -1.41 0.93
N ASN A 466 14.30 -1.01 1.93
CA ASN A 466 13.76 0.33 2.12
C ASN A 466 14.53 1.05 3.24
N ILE A 467 14.85 2.32 3.01
CA ILE A 467 15.44 3.22 4.02
C ILE A 467 14.48 4.37 4.35
N PRO A 468 14.61 5.00 5.52
CA PRO A 468 13.82 6.16 5.87
C PRO A 468 14.08 7.32 4.91
N ARG A 469 13.05 8.08 4.58
CA ARG A 469 13.19 9.39 3.96
C ARG A 469 13.40 10.45 5.05
N SER A 470 14.65 10.60 5.49
CA SER A 470 15.08 11.74 6.30
C SER A 470 15.45 12.93 5.40
N ASP A 471 15.25 14.14 5.90
CA ASP A 471 15.17 15.34 5.10
C ASP A 471 16.45 15.73 4.33
N ASN A 472 16.29 16.01 3.04
CA ASN A 472 16.92 17.14 2.39
C ASN A 472 15.79 18.13 2.03
N SER A 473 15.49 19.06 2.96
CA SER A 473 14.72 20.30 2.75
C SER A 473 13.18 20.25 2.48
N GLY A 474 12.45 19.16 2.75
CA GLY A 474 11.02 19.02 2.41
C GLY A 474 10.07 18.37 3.45
N GLY A 475 10.53 18.13 4.68
CA GLY A 475 9.83 17.38 5.72
C GLY A 475 10.10 15.87 5.60
N SER A 476 10.57 15.24 6.67
CA SER A 476 10.65 13.77 6.75
C SER A 476 9.24 13.17 6.64
N ARG A 477 9.11 12.13 5.80
CA ARG A 477 7.85 11.40 5.57
C ARG A 477 7.74 10.12 6.37
N SER A 478 8.88 9.53 6.71
CA SER A 478 8.93 8.27 7.45
C SER A 478 8.70 8.48 8.94
N THR A 479 9.08 9.66 9.47
CA THR A 479 8.95 10.10 10.88
C THR A 479 7.60 9.80 11.52
N ASP A 480 6.53 9.98 10.77
CA ASP A 480 5.18 9.81 11.29
C ASP A 480 4.68 8.36 11.23
N TYR A 481 5.45 7.46 10.62
CA TYR A 481 5.10 6.05 10.43
C TYR A 481 6.02 5.08 11.18
N ILE A 482 7.25 5.50 11.45
CA ILE A 482 8.26 4.69 12.10
C ILE A 482 8.84 5.45 13.30
N MET A 483 8.99 4.76 14.42
CA MET A 483 9.71 5.26 15.58
C MET A 483 10.70 4.21 16.05
N GLY A 484 11.93 4.63 16.28
CA GLY A 484 12.90 3.76 16.91
C GLY A 484 12.65 3.62 18.40
N PHE A 485 13.30 2.63 18.99
CA PHE A 485 13.20 2.38 20.41
C PHE A 485 14.58 2.13 20.99
N SER A 486 14.88 2.80 22.08
CA SER A 486 16.17 2.72 22.73
C SER A 486 16.02 2.38 24.19
N THR A 487 16.71 1.32 24.59
CA THR A 487 16.86 0.93 25.99
C THR A 487 18.11 1.54 26.63
N THR A 488 18.85 2.36 25.86
CA THR A 488 20.06 3.02 26.35
C THR A 488 19.76 3.89 27.57
N ASN A 489 20.65 3.82 28.56
CA ASN A 489 20.55 4.49 29.86
C ASN A 489 19.52 3.91 30.85
N ASP A 490 18.90 2.76 30.55
CA ASP A 490 18.11 2.05 31.56
C ASP A 490 19.06 1.39 32.58
N PRO A 491 19.04 1.79 33.87
CA PRO A 491 19.95 1.25 34.89
C PRO A 491 19.72 -0.25 35.15
N ARG A 492 18.57 -0.80 34.74
CA ARG A 492 18.25 -2.23 34.88
C ARG A 492 18.94 -3.10 33.83
N LEU A 493 19.67 -2.50 32.90
CA LEU A 493 20.52 -3.24 31.97
C LEU A 493 21.85 -3.69 32.59
N GLU A 494 22.26 -3.14 33.73
CA GLU A 494 23.49 -3.53 34.43
C GLU A 494 23.39 -4.93 35.07
N ASP A 495 24.51 -5.64 35.16
CA ASP A 495 24.56 -7.00 35.69
C ASP A 495 24.14 -7.04 37.17
N GLY A 496 23.27 -8.00 37.53
CA GLY A 496 22.75 -8.17 38.89
C GLY A 496 21.63 -7.20 39.28
N ALA A 497 21.20 -6.30 38.39
CA ALA A 497 20.03 -5.44 38.62
C ALA A 497 18.72 -6.23 38.53
N LYS A 498 17.67 -5.73 39.20
CA LYS A 498 16.31 -6.31 39.10
C LYS A 498 15.73 -6.03 37.71
N VAL A 499 15.39 -7.09 36.98
CA VAL A 499 14.82 -7.03 35.61
C VAL A 499 13.33 -6.64 35.56
N GLN A 500 12.70 -6.33 36.69
CA GLN A 500 11.26 -6.05 36.76
C GLN A 500 10.90 -4.82 35.91
N GLY A 501 9.96 -5.02 34.97
CA GLY A 501 9.47 -4.02 34.03
C GLY A 501 10.50 -3.52 33.01
N LEU A 502 11.60 -4.25 32.84
CA LEU A 502 12.50 -4.08 31.70
C LEU A 502 11.79 -4.61 30.44
N PRO A 503 11.72 -3.84 29.33
CA PRO A 503 11.03 -4.26 28.12
C PRO A 503 11.62 -5.57 27.56
N LEU A 504 10.77 -6.36 26.92
CA LEU A 504 11.09 -7.68 26.40
C LEU A 504 11.00 -7.67 24.86
N PRO A 505 12.09 -7.76 24.08
CA PRO A 505 13.48 -7.80 24.51
C PRO A 505 14.02 -6.45 24.98
N ALA A 506 15.11 -6.49 25.75
CA ALA A 506 15.82 -5.31 26.26
C ALA A 506 17.16 -5.11 25.53
N SER A 507 17.15 -5.23 24.19
CA SER A 507 18.37 -5.17 23.38
C SER A 507 18.22 -4.17 22.24
N ASN A 508 19.21 -3.30 22.10
CA ASN A 508 19.31 -2.35 20.98
C ASN A 508 19.68 -3.05 19.65
N ASP A 509 20.05 -4.34 19.66
CA ASP A 509 20.25 -5.12 18.44
C ASP A 509 18.92 -5.52 17.78
N PHE A 510 17.86 -5.61 18.58
CA PHE A 510 16.52 -5.96 18.10
C PHE A 510 15.80 -4.74 17.48
N PHE A 511 15.96 -3.58 18.11
CA PHE A 511 15.25 -2.37 17.70
C PHE A 511 16.07 -1.50 16.74
N LEU A 512 15.36 -0.79 15.87
CA LEU A 512 15.96 0.24 15.05
C LEU A 512 16.35 1.44 15.94
N ASP A 513 17.64 1.77 15.99
CA ASP A 513 18.10 3.06 16.49
C ASP A 513 18.10 4.06 15.33
N VAL A 514 17.20 5.04 15.35
CA VAL A 514 17.03 6.00 14.24
C VAL A 514 18.08 7.12 14.19
N SER A 515 19.20 6.96 14.91
CA SER A 515 20.32 7.89 14.88
C SER A 515 21.05 7.98 13.52
N SER A 516 20.78 7.07 12.58
CA SER A 516 21.31 7.07 11.20
C SER A 516 20.21 6.95 10.13
N SER A 517 20.34 7.73 9.05
CA SER A 517 19.38 7.79 7.92
C SER A 517 19.49 6.64 6.92
N ASP A 518 20.61 5.90 6.94
CA ASP A 518 20.94 4.90 5.92
C ASP A 518 20.62 3.47 6.36
N ILE A 519 19.85 3.33 7.44
CA ILE A 519 19.51 2.02 8.01
C ILE A 519 18.31 1.44 7.27
N ALA A 520 18.39 0.16 6.95
CA ALA A 520 17.26 -0.56 6.38
C ALA A 520 16.15 -0.77 7.41
N ILE A 521 14.91 -0.38 7.07
CA ILE A 521 13.72 -0.57 7.92
C ILE A 521 13.02 -1.90 7.59
N GLY A 522 13.26 -2.42 6.39
CA GLY A 522 12.68 -3.65 5.88
C GLY A 522 13.08 -3.86 4.42
N GLY A 523 12.68 -5.00 3.84
CA GLY A 523 13.04 -5.34 2.47
C GLY A 523 12.68 -6.77 2.13
N VAL A 524 13.31 -7.29 1.07
CA VAL A 524 13.22 -8.71 0.71
C VAL A 524 13.84 -9.54 1.84
N PRO A 525 13.08 -10.46 2.48
CA PRO A 525 13.61 -11.28 3.57
C PRO A 525 14.86 -12.05 3.10
N SER A 526 15.87 -12.20 3.97
CA SER A 526 17.24 -12.73 3.73
C SER A 526 18.31 -11.77 3.20
N ASN A 527 17.96 -10.57 2.74
CA ASN A 527 18.94 -9.63 2.16
C ASN A 527 19.25 -8.40 3.02
N VAL A 528 18.73 -8.33 4.25
CA VAL A 528 18.70 -7.12 5.06
C VAL A 528 18.94 -7.46 6.54
N ASP A 529 19.76 -6.65 7.22
CA ASP A 529 19.88 -6.72 8.67
C ASP A 529 18.50 -6.46 9.31
N THR A 530 17.99 -7.42 10.07
CA THR A 530 16.60 -7.38 10.56
C THR A 530 16.54 -6.62 11.86
N LYS A 531 16.12 -5.35 11.78
CA LYS A 531 15.75 -4.52 12.94
C LYS A 531 14.28 -4.16 12.92
N PHE A 532 13.68 -3.99 14.09
CA PHE A 532 12.27 -3.69 14.25
C PHE A 532 12.02 -2.25 14.69
N THR A 533 11.03 -1.61 14.10
CA THR A 533 10.56 -0.26 14.46
C THR A 533 9.16 -0.32 15.06
N LEU A 534 8.80 0.64 15.90
CA LEU A 534 7.41 0.77 16.34
C LEU A 534 6.57 1.37 15.21
N PRO A 535 5.38 0.81 14.95
CA PRO A 535 4.45 1.39 13.98
C PRO A 535 3.81 2.66 14.55
N ASN A 536 3.75 3.70 13.72
CA ASN A 536 3.07 4.96 14.01
C ASN A 536 2.22 5.41 12.80
N MET A 537 1.44 6.48 12.95
CA MET A 537 0.54 6.96 11.92
C MET A 537 0.19 8.45 12.09
N ILE A 538 0.03 9.17 10.98
CA ILE A 538 -0.87 10.34 10.91
C ILE A 538 -2.27 9.87 10.56
N TYR A 539 -3.25 10.13 11.42
CA TYR A 539 -4.63 9.79 11.15
C TYR A 539 -5.32 10.87 10.29
N ASN A 540 -5.17 12.14 10.67
CA ASN A 540 -5.79 13.27 9.98
C ASN A 540 -4.80 14.46 9.83
N LEU A 541 -5.02 15.37 8.89
CA LEU A 541 -4.26 16.62 8.85
C LEU A 541 -4.95 17.69 9.69
N ASN A 542 -4.22 18.30 10.61
CA ASN A 542 -4.68 19.35 11.53
C ASN A 542 -3.52 20.28 11.90
N SER A 543 -3.80 21.40 12.58
CA SER A 543 -2.82 22.42 12.94
C SER A 543 -1.66 21.94 13.84
N GLU A 544 -1.76 20.74 14.43
CA GLU A 544 -0.76 20.15 15.32
C GLU A 544 0.06 19.03 14.68
N THR A 545 -0.13 18.71 13.39
CA THR A 545 0.76 17.76 12.70
C THR A 545 2.18 18.32 12.67
N THR A 546 3.12 17.63 13.31
CA THR A 546 4.49 18.09 13.43
C THR A 546 5.23 18.06 12.11
N ASN A 547 6.01 19.10 11.85
CA ASN A 547 6.94 19.18 10.72
C ASN A 547 8.35 18.71 11.10
N ASP A 548 8.49 17.86 12.13
CA ASP A 548 9.81 17.41 12.55
C ASP A 548 10.43 16.56 11.44
N GLY A 549 11.56 17.03 10.90
CA GLY A 549 12.29 16.39 9.82
C GLY A 549 13.17 15.23 10.29
N ARG A 550 13.20 14.94 11.61
CA ARG A 550 14.06 13.94 12.22
C ARG A 550 13.25 12.77 12.76
N LEU A 551 13.66 11.55 12.41
CA LEU A 551 13.14 10.33 13.03
C LEU A 551 13.28 10.42 14.55
N GLN A 552 12.22 10.04 15.27
CA GLN A 552 12.18 10.08 16.73
C GLN A 552 12.41 8.67 17.30
N ASN A 553 13.21 8.61 18.37
CA ASN A 553 13.38 7.42 19.19
C ASN A 553 12.55 7.59 20.47
N LEU A 554 11.98 6.49 20.96
CA LEU A 554 11.42 6.40 22.31
C LEU A 554 12.54 6.02 23.30
N PRO A 555 12.98 6.93 24.19
CA PRO A 555 14.05 6.67 25.12
C PRO A 555 13.52 6.12 26.46
N TYR A 556 14.44 5.67 27.30
CA TYR A 556 14.21 5.50 28.73
C TYR A 556 13.98 6.88 29.40
N ASN A 557 12.84 7.07 30.08
CA ASN A 557 12.55 8.32 30.80
C ASN A 557 13.10 8.27 32.22
N THR A 558 14.11 9.07 32.54
CA THR A 558 14.66 9.16 33.91
C THR A 558 13.73 9.88 34.89
N ASP A 559 12.97 10.87 34.40
CA ASP A 559 11.96 11.60 35.18
C ASP A 559 10.55 11.25 34.66
N LEU A 560 9.75 10.66 35.53
CA LEU A 560 8.39 10.22 35.22
C LEU A 560 7.36 11.34 35.32
N ASN A 561 7.70 12.45 35.97
CA ASN A 561 6.84 13.63 36.04
C ASN A 561 7.01 14.55 34.82
N SER A 562 8.10 14.39 34.06
CA SER A 562 8.40 15.16 32.86
C SER A 562 9.03 14.26 31.76
N PRO A 563 8.25 13.32 31.17
CA PRO A 563 8.75 12.42 30.14
C PRO A 563 9.27 13.18 28.91
N ALA A 564 10.18 12.57 28.17
CA ALA A 564 10.74 13.17 26.96
C ALA A 564 9.62 13.46 25.93
N PRO A 565 9.59 14.66 25.33
CA PRO A 565 8.55 15.04 24.40
C PRO A 565 8.68 14.25 23.09
N VAL A 566 7.72 13.36 22.81
CA VAL A 566 7.55 12.68 21.51
C VAL A 566 6.32 13.26 20.84
N THR A 567 6.48 13.72 19.61
CA THR A 567 5.47 14.54 18.93
C THR A 567 5.08 14.03 17.56
N ALA A 568 5.61 12.88 17.13
CA ALA A 568 5.28 12.27 15.83
C ALA A 568 3.96 11.47 15.85
N GLY A 569 3.15 11.62 14.80
CA GLY A 569 1.96 10.79 14.57
C GLY A 569 0.99 10.66 15.76
N LEU A 570 0.66 9.44 16.19
CA LEU A 570 -0.31 9.14 17.26
C LEU A 570 0.21 9.49 18.67
N PHE A 571 1.47 9.92 18.81
CA PHE A 571 1.97 10.51 20.05
C PHE A 571 1.52 11.96 20.22
N THR A 572 1.06 12.62 19.14
CA THR A 572 0.33 13.87 19.23
C THR A 572 -1.08 13.60 19.75
N ARG A 573 -1.51 14.34 20.79
CA ARG A 573 -2.83 14.18 21.40
C ARG A 573 -3.97 14.30 20.41
N GLN A 574 -3.94 15.31 19.54
CA GLN A 574 -5.02 15.53 18.57
C GLN A 574 -5.19 14.34 17.60
N GLN A 575 -4.08 13.74 17.13
CA GLN A 575 -4.11 12.58 16.23
C GLN A 575 -4.74 11.36 16.91
N TYR A 576 -4.34 11.11 18.16
CA TYR A 576 -4.90 10.03 18.97
C TYR A 576 -6.39 10.25 19.25
N GLU A 577 -6.79 11.46 19.64
CA GLU A 577 -8.18 11.79 19.90
C GLU A 577 -9.06 11.66 18.65
N ASP A 578 -8.58 12.14 17.50
CA ASP A 578 -9.30 12.00 16.22
C ASP A 578 -9.50 10.52 15.87
N LEU A 579 -8.49 9.67 16.13
CA LEU A 579 -8.59 8.23 15.94
C LEU A 579 -9.55 7.58 16.95
N ARG A 580 -9.51 7.98 18.22
CA ARG A 580 -10.37 7.46 19.31
C ARG A 580 -11.84 7.84 19.11
N ARG A 581 -12.14 9.02 18.59
CA ARG A 581 -13.51 9.52 18.31
C ARG A 581 -14.32 8.64 17.36
N ASN A 582 -13.68 7.68 16.70
CA ASN A 582 -14.38 6.68 15.89
C ASN A 582 -15.20 5.68 16.70
N ILE A 583 -15.02 5.59 18.03
CA ILE A 583 -15.86 4.76 18.90
C ILE A 583 -17.20 5.47 19.17
N PRO A 584 -18.34 4.94 18.70
CA PRO A 584 -19.64 5.54 18.96
C PRO A 584 -19.96 5.59 20.46
N ASN A 585 -20.60 6.66 20.92
CA ASN A 585 -21.12 6.80 22.29
C ASN A 585 -20.08 6.66 23.43
N TYR A 586 -18.78 6.75 23.13
CA TYR A 586 -17.73 6.59 24.13
C TYR A 586 -17.64 7.80 25.07
N THR A 587 -17.81 7.57 26.38
CA THR A 587 -17.77 8.62 27.41
C THR A 587 -16.48 8.63 28.23
N GLY A 588 -15.32 8.29 27.65
CA GLY A 588 -13.99 8.51 28.26
C GLY A 588 -13.68 7.78 29.59
N MET A 589 -14.67 7.19 30.26
CA MET A 589 -14.57 6.55 31.58
C MET A 589 -15.11 5.12 31.55
N GLN A 590 -15.39 4.57 30.37
CA GLN A 590 -15.92 3.22 30.20
C GLN A 590 -14.80 2.24 29.85
N ALA A 591 -14.56 1.24 30.69
CA ALA A 591 -13.55 0.21 30.47
C ALA A 591 -13.93 -0.83 29.38
N GLY A 592 -15.12 -0.74 28.80
CA GLY A 592 -15.62 -1.69 27.81
C GLY A 592 -16.44 -1.02 26.71
N VAL A 593 -16.40 -1.62 25.52
CA VAL A 593 -17.15 -1.21 24.32
C VAL A 593 -18.03 -2.39 23.89
N SER A 594 -19.27 -2.12 23.47
CA SER A 594 -20.17 -3.19 23.01
C SER A 594 -19.72 -3.78 21.67
N ALA A 595 -20.09 -5.03 21.37
CA ALA A 595 -19.78 -5.68 20.09
C ALA A 595 -20.28 -4.89 18.88
N GLN A 596 -21.48 -4.30 18.99
CA GLN A 596 -22.10 -3.51 17.93
C GLN A 596 -21.34 -2.20 17.70
N ASP A 597 -20.97 -1.50 18.77
CA ASP A 597 -20.20 -0.25 18.69
C ASP A 597 -18.81 -0.51 18.11
N LEU A 598 -18.19 -1.66 18.39
CA LEU A 598 -16.92 -2.07 17.78
C LEU A 598 -17.04 -2.27 16.26
N ILE A 599 -18.10 -2.94 15.78
CA ILE A 599 -18.33 -3.12 14.34
C ILE A 599 -18.47 -1.76 13.64
N GLU A 600 -19.24 -0.84 14.22
CA GLU A 600 -19.38 0.51 13.69
C GLU A 600 -18.07 1.30 13.77
N SER A 601 -17.29 1.13 14.85
CA SER A 601 -15.97 1.75 15.01
C SER A 601 -15.03 1.36 13.88
N TYR A 602 -15.00 0.08 13.48
CA TYR A 602 -14.16 -0.34 12.35
C TYR A 602 -14.59 0.30 11.03
N LYS A 603 -15.90 0.45 10.79
CA LYS A 603 -16.40 1.18 9.61
C LYS A 603 -16.01 2.66 9.64
N ASN A 604 -16.03 3.29 10.82
CA ASN A 604 -15.66 4.69 11.03
C ASN A 604 -14.17 4.92 10.77
N VAL A 605 -13.29 4.09 11.34
CA VAL A 605 -11.82 4.17 11.18
C VAL A 605 -11.39 4.01 9.71
N ARG A 606 -12.10 3.16 8.95
CA ARG A 606 -11.85 2.96 7.51
C ARG A 606 -12.38 4.09 6.64
N SER A 607 -13.13 5.05 7.19
CA SER A 607 -13.60 6.21 6.46
C SER A 607 -12.44 7.07 5.94
N PRO A 608 -12.61 7.81 4.82
CA PRO A 608 -11.61 8.74 4.33
C PRO A 608 -11.32 9.88 5.31
N THR A 609 -10.06 10.30 5.44
CA THR A 609 -9.63 11.49 6.19
C THR A 609 -9.05 12.58 5.28
N ASN A 610 -8.76 13.78 5.81
CA ASN A 610 -8.09 14.83 5.00
C ASN A 610 -6.71 14.37 4.51
N TYR A 611 -5.99 13.62 5.36
CA TYR A 611 -4.73 13.02 4.98
C TYR A 611 -4.89 12.07 3.79
N ASP A 612 -5.90 11.20 3.82
CA ASP A 612 -6.16 10.22 2.77
C ASP A 612 -6.47 10.91 1.45
N VAL A 613 -7.38 11.89 1.46
CA VAL A 613 -7.80 12.65 0.28
C VAL A 613 -6.64 13.45 -0.34
N LEU A 614 -5.63 13.82 0.45
CA LEU A 614 -4.46 14.55 -0.04
C LEU A 614 -3.32 13.63 -0.52
N ASN A 615 -3.25 12.37 -0.11
CA ASN A 615 -2.13 11.49 -0.45
C ASN A 615 -2.52 10.28 -1.32
N TYR A 616 -3.77 9.84 -1.26
CA TYR A 616 -4.29 8.68 -1.98
C TYR A 616 -5.47 9.08 -2.87
N MET A 617 -5.78 8.26 -3.87
CA MET A 617 -7.05 8.39 -4.58
C MET A 617 -8.13 7.64 -3.82
N VAL A 618 -9.08 8.39 -3.29
CA VAL A 618 -10.22 7.84 -2.54
C VAL A 618 -11.37 7.54 -3.52
N PRO A 619 -11.88 6.33 -3.58
CA PRO A 619 -12.99 6.03 -4.48
C PRO A 619 -14.26 6.81 -4.10
N THR A 620 -14.83 7.55 -5.06
CA THR A 620 -16.13 8.21 -4.88
C THR A 620 -17.26 7.31 -5.34
N LEU A 621 -18.26 7.13 -4.50
CA LEU A 621 -19.47 6.38 -4.78
C LEU A 621 -20.47 7.33 -5.45
N LEU A 622 -20.52 7.29 -6.78
CA LEU A 622 -21.39 8.12 -7.60
C LEU A 622 -22.81 7.54 -7.61
N GLU A 623 -23.72 8.13 -6.86
CA GLU A 623 -25.16 8.12 -7.17
C GLU A 623 -25.84 9.47 -6.92
N LEU A 624 -25.16 10.44 -6.31
CA LEU A 624 -25.73 11.74 -5.96
C LEU A 624 -24.82 12.86 -6.46
N GLU A 625 -24.99 13.21 -7.73
CA GLU A 625 -25.03 14.61 -8.20
C GLU A 625 -25.43 14.66 -9.69
N THR A 626 -26.74 14.84 -9.91
CA THR A 626 -27.39 15.46 -11.07
C THR A 626 -27.46 14.70 -12.42
N ASP A 627 -28.67 14.23 -12.75
CA ASP A 627 -29.42 14.25 -14.05
C ASP A 627 -28.76 13.91 -15.40
N ASP A 628 -27.47 13.61 -15.50
CA ASP A 628 -26.83 13.17 -16.75
C ASP A 628 -26.03 11.89 -16.52
N ASP A 629 -26.65 10.74 -16.78
CA ASP A 629 -26.09 9.37 -16.71
C ASP A 629 -24.87 9.12 -17.64
N ALA A 630 -24.32 10.14 -18.29
CA ALA A 630 -23.44 9.99 -19.43
C ALA A 630 -21.94 10.23 -19.17
N GLU A 631 -21.52 10.82 -18.04
CA GLU A 631 -20.16 11.42 -17.99
C GLU A 631 -19.13 10.76 -17.05
N HIS A 632 -19.47 9.74 -16.26
CA HIS A 632 -18.51 9.14 -15.32
C HIS A 632 -18.59 7.61 -15.28
N TYR A 633 -17.63 6.94 -15.91
CA TYR A 633 -17.47 5.49 -15.79
C TYR A 633 -16.91 5.15 -14.39
N SER A 634 -17.76 4.59 -13.53
CA SER A 634 -17.31 3.96 -12.28
C SER A 634 -16.31 2.84 -12.61
N THR A 635 -15.12 2.89 -12.01
CA THR A 635 -14.19 1.75 -11.99
C THR A 635 -14.58 0.69 -10.94
N HIS A 636 -15.56 0.98 -10.09
CA HIS A 636 -16.21 0.01 -9.19
C HIS A 636 -17.28 -0.76 -9.94
N ARG A 637 -17.22 -2.09 -9.84
CA ARG A 637 -18.17 -2.97 -10.53
C ARG A 637 -19.34 -3.38 -9.63
N TYR A 638 -19.15 -3.31 -8.30
CA TYR A 638 -20.15 -3.71 -7.31
C TYR A 638 -20.31 -2.61 -6.27
N PHE A 639 -21.56 -2.23 -6.04
CA PHE A 639 -21.95 -1.38 -4.92
C PHE A 639 -23.25 -1.95 -4.35
N ASN A 640 -23.25 -2.30 -3.06
CA ASN A 640 -24.46 -2.65 -2.34
C ASN A 640 -24.71 -1.56 -1.29
N ARG A 641 -25.80 -0.81 -1.49
CA ARG A 641 -26.18 0.31 -0.63
C ARG A 641 -26.63 -0.12 0.76
N ASP A 642 -27.30 -1.26 0.88
CA ASP A 642 -27.85 -1.75 2.15
C ASP A 642 -26.74 -2.21 3.11
N ASN A 643 -25.65 -2.76 2.55
CA ASN A 643 -24.52 -3.28 3.33
C ASN A 643 -23.28 -2.37 3.30
N GLU A 644 -23.34 -1.22 2.61
CA GLU A 644 -22.21 -0.32 2.35
C GLU A 644 -20.97 -1.02 1.77
N THR A 645 -21.18 -2.06 0.95
CA THR A 645 -20.07 -2.82 0.36
C THR A 645 -19.71 -2.29 -1.02
N ILE A 646 -18.41 -2.21 -1.29
CA ILE A 646 -17.84 -1.79 -2.56
C ILE A 646 -16.88 -2.86 -3.08
N GLY A 647 -16.92 -3.11 -4.39
CA GLY A 647 -16.05 -4.07 -5.07
C GLY A 647 -15.19 -3.43 -6.14
N TYR A 648 -13.86 -3.56 -5.99
CA TYR A 648 -12.87 -3.11 -6.97
C TYR A 648 -12.40 -4.28 -7.82
N PHE A 649 -12.12 -4.04 -9.11
CA PHE A 649 -11.42 -5.03 -9.92
C PHE A 649 -9.96 -5.13 -9.46
N ALA A 650 -9.62 -6.26 -8.84
CA ALA A 650 -8.32 -6.51 -8.23
C ALA A 650 -8.18 -8.04 -8.06
N PRO A 651 -7.86 -8.79 -9.12
CA PRO A 651 -7.83 -10.25 -9.05
C PRO A 651 -6.69 -10.76 -8.17
N LEU A 652 -6.99 -11.72 -7.28
CA LEU A 652 -6.00 -12.40 -6.44
C LEU A 652 -5.32 -13.55 -7.18
N PHE A 653 -6.10 -14.38 -7.87
CA PHE A 653 -5.58 -15.45 -8.73
C PHE A 653 -6.51 -15.70 -9.93
N HIS A 654 -5.92 -16.09 -11.06
CA HIS A 654 -6.60 -16.45 -12.29
C HIS A 654 -5.64 -17.18 -13.23
N ALA A 655 -6.11 -18.15 -14.01
CA ALA A 655 -5.27 -19.00 -14.87
C ALA A 655 -4.32 -18.25 -15.84
N ASN A 656 -4.68 -17.02 -16.23
CA ASN A 656 -3.93 -16.15 -17.15
C ASN A 656 -3.19 -14.98 -16.46
N LEU A 657 -3.07 -15.01 -15.13
CA LEU A 657 -2.34 -14.01 -14.33
C LEU A 657 -1.10 -14.62 -13.66
N LEU A 658 -0.36 -13.82 -12.88
CA LEU A 658 0.85 -14.26 -12.17
C LEU A 658 0.55 -15.47 -11.28
N PHE A 659 -0.51 -15.35 -10.49
CA PHE A 659 -0.95 -16.41 -9.60
C PHE A 659 -2.11 -17.16 -10.25
N LYS A 660 -1.87 -18.39 -10.72
CA LYS A 660 -2.85 -19.11 -11.55
C LYS A 660 -4.02 -19.63 -10.73
N ASP A 661 -3.72 -20.10 -9.52
CA ASP A 661 -4.67 -20.68 -8.59
C ASP A 661 -4.29 -20.42 -7.13
N GLN A 662 -5.12 -20.91 -6.22
CA GLN A 662 -4.91 -20.82 -4.77
C GLN A 662 -3.61 -21.50 -4.30
N SER A 663 -3.18 -22.57 -4.98
CA SER A 663 -1.95 -23.30 -4.63
C SER A 663 -0.70 -22.48 -4.96
N ASN A 664 -0.69 -21.79 -6.10
CA ASN A 664 0.40 -20.86 -6.44
C ASN A 664 0.49 -19.71 -5.43
N VAL A 665 -0.64 -19.14 -5.01
CA VAL A 665 -0.66 -18.11 -3.96
C VAL A 665 -0.07 -18.64 -2.65
N LYS A 666 -0.51 -19.84 -2.21
CA LYS A 666 0.01 -20.47 -1.00
C LYS A 666 1.52 -20.73 -1.11
N GLY A 667 2.02 -21.19 -2.26
CA GLY A 667 3.44 -21.45 -2.50
C GLY A 667 4.33 -20.20 -2.45
N VAL A 668 3.85 -19.07 -3.00
CA VAL A 668 4.56 -17.78 -2.93
C VAL A 668 4.61 -17.27 -1.49
N LEU A 669 3.51 -17.34 -0.75
CA LEU A 669 3.46 -16.95 0.66
C LEU A 669 4.29 -17.87 1.54
N TYR A 670 4.33 -19.18 1.26
CA TYR A 670 5.20 -20.12 1.97
C TYR A 670 6.67 -19.77 1.77
N SER A 671 7.09 -19.54 0.52
CA SER A 671 8.47 -19.12 0.20
C SER A 671 8.84 -17.81 0.89
N TYR A 672 7.88 -16.90 1.01
CA TYR A 672 8.05 -15.64 1.73
C TYR A 672 8.24 -15.86 3.24
N ILE A 673 7.38 -16.67 3.87
CA ILE A 673 7.45 -17.00 5.30
C ILE A 673 8.77 -17.69 5.64
N GLU A 674 9.21 -18.62 4.79
CA GLU A 674 10.52 -19.26 4.93
C GLU A 674 11.68 -18.25 4.90
N GLY A 675 11.53 -17.16 4.14
CA GLY A 675 12.47 -16.05 4.13
C GLY A 675 12.52 -15.24 5.43
N LEU A 676 11.49 -15.31 6.29
CA LEU A 676 11.41 -14.60 7.57
C LEU A 676 12.22 -15.27 8.69
N LYS A 677 12.95 -16.36 8.40
CA LYS A 677 13.79 -17.08 9.37
C LYS A 677 14.75 -16.17 10.13
N ASP A 678 15.42 -15.25 9.44
CA ASP A 678 16.37 -14.33 10.07
C ASP A 678 15.67 -13.44 11.10
N SER A 679 14.44 -13.02 10.84
CA SER A 679 13.63 -12.25 11.78
C SER A 679 13.28 -13.04 13.04
N VAL A 680 13.00 -14.33 12.90
CA VAL A 680 12.75 -15.24 14.03
C VAL A 680 14.03 -15.46 14.84
N ILE A 681 15.18 -15.63 14.18
CA ILE A 681 16.49 -15.76 14.84
C ILE A 681 16.80 -14.53 15.70
N VAL A 682 16.63 -13.33 15.14
CA VAL A 682 16.90 -12.08 15.86
C VAL A 682 16.04 -11.99 17.12
N TYR A 683 14.76 -12.35 17.03
CA TYR A 683 13.87 -12.36 18.20
C TYR A 683 14.27 -13.43 19.23
N ARG A 684 14.60 -14.66 18.81
CA ARG A 684 15.05 -15.73 19.71
C ARG A 684 16.32 -15.36 20.47
N LYS A 685 17.32 -14.80 19.79
CA LYS A 685 18.56 -14.31 20.42
C LYS A 685 18.26 -13.23 21.47
N ALA A 686 17.37 -12.30 21.14
CA ALA A 686 16.98 -11.23 22.05
C ALA A 686 16.21 -11.76 23.29
N LEU A 687 15.36 -12.78 23.11
CA LEU A 687 14.68 -13.48 24.22
C LEU A 687 15.64 -14.29 25.09
N GLN A 688 16.61 -14.99 24.49
CA GLN A 688 17.63 -15.72 25.25
C GLN A 688 18.45 -14.78 26.14
N ALA A 689 18.94 -13.67 25.58
CA ALA A 689 19.70 -12.67 26.33
C ALA A 689 18.89 -12.14 27.53
N TYR A 690 17.59 -11.90 27.34
CA TYR A 690 16.72 -11.51 28.44
C TYR A 690 16.53 -12.64 29.48
N ALA A 691 16.29 -13.87 29.03
CA ALA A 691 16.10 -15.02 29.91
C ALA A 691 17.33 -15.29 30.79
N GLN A 692 18.54 -15.07 30.26
CA GLN A 692 19.79 -15.13 31.02
C GLN A 692 19.83 -14.07 32.13
N LYS A 693 19.49 -12.81 31.82
CA LYS A 693 19.40 -11.75 32.85
C LYS A 693 18.38 -12.05 33.95
N VAL A 694 17.23 -12.63 33.60
CA VAL A 694 16.22 -13.09 34.58
C VAL A 694 16.82 -14.16 35.51
N ARG A 695 17.58 -15.11 34.95
CA ARG A 695 18.21 -16.18 35.72
C ARG A 695 19.31 -15.67 36.66
N GLU A 696 20.06 -14.66 36.24
CA GLU A 696 21.16 -14.06 37.00
C GLU A 696 20.70 -13.01 38.02
N THR A 697 19.39 -12.71 38.08
CA THR A 697 18.82 -11.77 39.05
C THR A 697 18.98 -12.33 40.48
N PRO A 698 19.54 -11.57 41.44
CA PRO A 698 19.70 -12.03 42.82
C PRO A 698 18.37 -12.38 43.49
N ALA A 699 18.29 -13.58 44.08
CA ALA A 699 17.11 -14.08 44.78
C ALA A 699 17.48 -14.68 46.15
N GLN A 700 16.51 -14.79 47.07
CA GLN A 700 16.71 -15.46 48.37
C GLN A 700 16.98 -16.96 48.22
N GLU A 701 16.44 -17.59 47.18
CA GLU A 701 16.72 -18.98 46.80
C GLU A 701 17.42 -19.01 45.44
N ALA A 702 18.46 -19.85 45.29
CA ALA A 702 19.28 -19.90 44.08
C ALA A 702 18.49 -20.25 42.80
N ASP A 703 17.35 -20.96 42.93
CA ASP A 703 16.55 -21.44 41.80
C ASP A 703 15.25 -20.64 41.57
N ALA A 704 14.99 -19.57 42.34
CA ALA A 704 13.71 -18.87 42.37
C ALA A 704 13.23 -18.36 40.99
N TYR A 705 14.16 -17.98 40.10
CA TYR A 705 13.85 -17.42 38.79
C TYR A 705 14.13 -18.38 37.61
N VAL A 706 14.56 -19.61 37.88
CA VAL A 706 14.87 -20.59 36.82
C VAL A 706 13.62 -20.96 36.03
N ALA A 707 12.48 -21.19 36.69
CA ALA A 707 11.22 -21.51 36.01
C ALA A 707 10.71 -20.34 35.15
N ALA A 708 10.83 -19.11 35.65
CA ALA A 708 10.44 -17.91 34.92
C ALA A 708 11.35 -17.64 33.70
N SER A 709 12.66 -17.85 33.86
CA SER A 709 13.62 -17.79 32.76
C SER A 709 13.28 -18.81 31.66
N LYS A 710 13.02 -20.08 32.03
CA LYS A 710 12.61 -21.13 31.08
C LYS A 710 11.26 -20.86 30.39
N ALA A 711 10.36 -20.08 31.01
CA ALA A 711 9.13 -19.67 30.33
C ALA A 711 9.36 -18.67 29.18
N ILE A 712 10.49 -17.94 29.19
CA ILE A 712 10.84 -16.97 28.14
C ILE A 712 11.68 -17.65 27.05
N PHE A 713 12.76 -18.31 27.46
CA PHE A 713 13.63 -19.11 26.61
C PHE A 713 14.17 -20.29 27.42
N ASN A 714 13.95 -21.50 26.97
CA ASN A 714 14.39 -22.71 27.63
C ASN A 714 15.46 -23.40 26.79
N GLU A 715 16.73 -23.30 27.19
CA GLU A 715 17.86 -23.90 26.47
C GLU A 715 17.69 -25.43 26.25
N ASP A 716 17.00 -26.12 27.16
CA ASP A 716 16.78 -27.57 27.08
C ASP A 716 15.81 -27.96 25.94
N THR A 717 14.85 -27.09 25.61
CA THR A 717 13.80 -27.36 24.60
C THR A 717 13.94 -26.53 23.34
N ASP A 718 14.45 -25.30 23.48
CA ASP A 718 14.56 -24.32 22.41
C ASP A 718 15.89 -24.45 21.68
N GLY A 719 16.91 -25.08 22.29
CA GLY A 719 18.22 -25.30 21.69
C GLY A 719 18.97 -24.00 21.38
N ASP A 720 19.78 -24.03 20.31
CA ASP A 720 20.52 -22.87 19.84
C ASP A 720 19.55 -21.83 19.23
N PRO A 721 19.54 -20.56 19.68
CA PRO A 721 18.69 -19.50 19.11
C PRO A 721 18.96 -19.21 17.62
N SER A 722 20.14 -19.58 17.11
CA SER A 722 20.52 -19.43 15.71
C SER A 722 20.14 -20.63 14.83
N ASP A 723 19.82 -21.78 15.43
CA ASP A 723 19.34 -22.95 14.71
C ASP A 723 17.81 -22.95 14.64
N VAL A 724 17.27 -22.73 13.45
CA VAL A 724 15.82 -22.74 13.14
C VAL A 724 15.42 -23.93 12.27
N SER A 725 16.25 -24.99 12.23
CA SER A 725 15.98 -26.17 11.41
C SER A 725 14.64 -26.83 11.77
N THR A 726 13.94 -27.30 10.74
CA THR A 726 12.57 -27.86 10.83
C THR A 726 12.46 -29.03 11.80
N GLY A 727 13.54 -29.78 12.05
CA GLY A 727 13.57 -30.89 13.00
C GLY A 727 13.57 -30.48 14.48
N THR A 728 14.00 -29.27 14.81
CA THR A 728 14.16 -28.79 16.21
C THR A 728 13.03 -27.83 16.62
N ILE A 729 12.41 -27.15 15.65
CA ILE A 729 11.36 -26.13 15.87
C ILE A 729 10.01 -26.50 15.24
N GLY A 730 9.98 -27.44 14.29
CA GLY A 730 8.80 -27.81 13.50
C GLY A 730 8.03 -29.04 13.98
N GLY A 731 8.47 -29.72 15.04
CA GLY A 731 7.77 -30.90 15.58
C GLY A 731 6.66 -30.52 16.57
N PRO A 732 5.51 -31.23 16.59
CA PRO A 732 4.53 -31.09 17.66
C PRO A 732 5.17 -31.48 19.00
N PHE A 733 5.11 -30.58 19.99
CA PHE A 733 5.67 -30.78 21.33
C PHE A 733 4.61 -31.37 22.27
N GLY A 734 4.79 -32.64 22.69
CA GLY A 734 3.84 -33.35 23.57
C GLY A 734 3.66 -32.80 25.00
N ASN A 735 4.10 -31.57 25.33
CA ASN A 735 3.90 -30.94 26.65
C ASN A 735 3.81 -29.39 26.58
N CYS A 736 2.63 -28.88 26.26
CA CYS A 736 2.34 -27.46 26.02
C CYS A 736 2.58 -26.48 27.17
N GLN A 737 2.54 -27.00 28.39
CA GLN A 737 2.80 -26.21 29.60
C GLN A 737 4.29 -25.91 29.81
N LYS A 738 5.19 -26.61 29.12
CA LYS A 738 6.66 -26.42 29.22
C LYS A 738 7.25 -25.59 28.07
N GLN A 739 6.41 -25.10 27.16
CA GLN A 739 6.87 -24.30 26.02
C GLN A 739 7.17 -22.86 26.43
N SER A 740 8.29 -22.36 25.96
CA SER A 740 8.69 -20.97 26.15
C SER A 740 7.95 -20.04 25.17
N ILE A 741 8.04 -18.73 25.40
CA ILE A 741 7.54 -17.73 24.44
C ILE A 741 8.29 -17.87 23.10
N ALA A 742 9.60 -18.12 23.15
CA ALA A 742 10.43 -18.29 21.96
C ALA A 742 9.99 -19.49 21.11
N SER A 743 9.71 -20.65 21.72
CA SER A 743 9.27 -21.84 20.98
C SER A 743 7.90 -21.65 20.35
N ARG A 744 6.95 -21.03 21.08
CA ARG A 744 5.58 -20.75 20.58
C ARG A 744 5.59 -19.81 19.38
N PHE A 745 6.37 -18.74 19.47
CA PHE A 745 6.49 -17.79 18.37
C PHE A 745 7.15 -18.42 17.14
N SER A 746 8.23 -19.18 17.35
CA SER A 746 8.96 -19.84 16.26
C SER A 746 8.11 -20.88 15.55
N TYR A 747 7.38 -21.71 16.30
CA TYR A 747 6.43 -22.67 15.73
C TYR A 747 5.26 -21.97 15.03
N PHE A 748 4.75 -20.85 15.55
CA PHE A 748 3.69 -20.11 14.87
C PHE A 748 4.13 -19.59 13.50
N ILE A 749 5.32 -19.00 13.38
CA ILE A 749 5.78 -18.42 12.11
C ILE A 749 6.33 -19.48 11.14
N LEU A 750 7.17 -20.40 11.61
CA LEU A 750 7.94 -21.35 10.79
C LEU A 750 7.46 -22.80 10.91
N GLY A 751 6.38 -23.06 11.64
CA GLY A 751 5.82 -24.40 11.80
C GLY A 751 5.31 -24.98 10.49
N GLU A 752 5.36 -26.30 10.38
CA GLU A 752 4.85 -27.03 9.22
C GLU A 752 3.33 -26.90 9.08
N ASP A 753 2.81 -27.11 7.87
CA ASP A 753 1.38 -27.02 7.56
C ASP A 753 0.58 -28.16 8.22
N GLN A 754 0.24 -27.97 9.50
CA GLN A 754 -0.48 -28.93 10.33
C GLN A 754 -1.67 -28.26 11.05
N PRO A 755 -2.79 -28.99 11.25
CA PRO A 755 -3.95 -28.46 11.99
C PRO A 755 -3.67 -28.38 13.50
N PRO A 756 -4.44 -27.56 14.25
CA PRO A 756 -4.40 -27.56 15.72
C PRO A 756 -4.65 -28.96 16.29
N SER A 757 -3.83 -29.38 17.25
CA SER A 757 -3.93 -30.64 17.98
C SER A 757 -3.40 -30.46 19.41
N GLU A 758 -3.71 -31.42 20.29
CA GLU A 758 -3.16 -31.43 21.66
C GLU A 758 -1.63 -31.48 21.65
N ASP A 759 -1.04 -32.19 20.67
CA ASP A 759 0.40 -32.33 20.51
C ASP A 759 1.09 -31.04 20.02
N ASN A 760 0.35 -30.05 19.51
CA ASN A 760 0.88 -28.74 19.12
C ASN A 760 0.24 -27.56 19.87
N CYS A 761 -0.33 -27.84 21.04
CA CYS A 761 -0.84 -26.81 21.94
C CYS A 761 -1.98 -26.02 21.33
N ASN A 762 -2.78 -26.69 20.49
CA ASN A 762 -3.89 -26.10 19.77
C ASN A 762 -3.49 -24.84 18.99
N THR A 763 -2.23 -24.74 18.57
CA THR A 763 -1.72 -23.59 17.81
C THR A 763 -1.60 -23.98 16.34
N ALA A 764 -2.37 -23.29 15.48
CA ALA A 764 -2.17 -23.38 14.03
C ALA A 764 -0.95 -22.54 13.62
N PRO A 765 0.01 -23.10 12.86
CA PRO A 765 1.05 -22.33 12.20
C PRO A 765 0.46 -21.34 11.18
N LEU A 766 1.19 -20.26 10.92
CA LEU A 766 0.78 -19.16 10.04
C LEU A 766 0.44 -19.67 8.62
N ILE A 767 1.19 -20.65 8.11
CA ILE A 767 0.92 -21.25 6.80
C ILE A 767 -0.44 -21.97 6.74
N THR A 768 -0.81 -22.67 7.82
CA THR A 768 -2.13 -23.32 7.96
C THR A 768 -3.23 -22.27 7.99
N THR A 769 -3.04 -21.22 8.80
CA THR A 769 -3.97 -20.08 8.93
C THR A 769 -4.17 -19.35 7.60
N ILE A 770 -3.13 -19.18 6.80
CA ILE A 770 -3.23 -18.63 5.44
C ILE A 770 -3.99 -19.58 4.51
N GLY A 771 -3.74 -20.89 4.61
CA GLY A 771 -4.47 -21.90 3.85
C GLY A 771 -5.99 -21.82 4.09
N GLU A 772 -6.39 -21.73 5.36
CA GLU A 772 -7.78 -21.53 5.78
C GLU A 772 -8.35 -20.23 5.25
N TYR A 773 -7.61 -19.12 5.34
CA TYR A 773 -8.03 -17.83 4.81
C TYR A 773 -8.28 -17.88 3.30
N LEU A 774 -7.37 -18.51 2.54
CA LEU A 774 -7.45 -18.60 1.10
C LEU A 774 -8.65 -19.45 0.62
N ASN A 775 -9.15 -20.38 1.44
CA ASN A 775 -10.32 -21.19 1.12
C ASN A 775 -11.61 -20.36 1.01
N ASN A 776 -11.63 -19.16 1.58
CA ASN A 776 -12.78 -18.25 1.52
C ASN A 776 -12.95 -17.58 0.13
N PHE A 777 -11.95 -17.67 -0.76
CA PHE A 777 -12.01 -17.06 -2.09
C PHE A 777 -12.53 -18.04 -3.15
N ARG A 778 -13.71 -17.74 -3.70
CA ARG A 778 -14.39 -18.52 -4.75
C ARG A 778 -15.15 -17.59 -5.69
N GLY A 779 -15.16 -17.89 -6.99
CA GLY A 779 -15.90 -17.11 -7.99
C GLY A 779 -15.52 -15.63 -7.98
N SER A 780 -16.50 -14.74 -7.81
CA SER A 780 -16.30 -13.28 -7.86
C SER A 780 -15.31 -12.73 -6.83
N SER A 781 -15.16 -13.31 -5.64
CA SER A 781 -14.20 -12.81 -4.62
C SER A 781 -12.73 -13.05 -4.99
N SER A 782 -12.47 -13.94 -5.95
CA SER A 782 -11.13 -14.13 -6.52
C SER A 782 -10.76 -13.03 -7.52
N LEU A 783 -11.72 -12.47 -8.25
CA LEU A 783 -11.49 -11.44 -9.28
C LEU A 783 -11.63 -10.00 -8.74
N PHE A 784 -12.40 -9.83 -7.67
CA PHE A 784 -12.70 -8.52 -7.09
C PHE A 784 -12.32 -8.48 -5.62
N TYR A 785 -11.76 -7.36 -5.19
CA TYR A 785 -11.57 -7.07 -3.78
C TYR A 785 -12.82 -6.38 -3.24
N ILE A 786 -13.45 -6.97 -2.23
CA ILE A 786 -14.71 -6.51 -1.64
C ILE A 786 -14.43 -6.00 -0.24
N THR A 787 -14.88 -4.79 0.06
CA THR A 787 -14.65 -4.13 1.35
C THR A 787 -15.87 -3.31 1.75
N SER A 788 -15.86 -2.77 2.97
CA SER A 788 -16.86 -1.83 3.47
C SER A 788 -16.21 -0.72 4.30
N TYR A 789 -16.78 0.48 4.19
CA TYR A 789 -16.43 1.65 4.99
C TYR A 789 -17.65 2.56 5.12
N ARG A 790 -17.72 3.35 6.20
CA ARG A 790 -18.85 4.27 6.42
C ARG A 790 -18.85 5.37 5.36
N GLN A 791 -20.02 5.64 4.79
CA GLN A 791 -20.22 6.83 3.96
C GLN A 791 -20.50 8.05 4.85
N ASN A 792 -19.73 9.12 4.67
CA ASN A 792 -19.81 10.37 5.45
C ASN A 792 -21.07 11.22 5.19
N ASN A 793 -22.16 10.63 4.68
CA ASN A 793 -23.43 11.32 4.42
C ASN A 793 -24.38 11.31 5.64
N ASN A 794 -24.04 10.59 6.70
CA ASN A 794 -24.86 10.53 7.92
C ASN A 794 -24.46 11.68 8.87
N ALA A 795 -25.44 12.50 9.26
CA ALA A 795 -25.27 13.68 10.11
C ALA A 795 -24.65 13.41 11.51
N GLN A 796 -24.50 12.13 11.90
CA GLN A 796 -23.90 11.68 13.16
C GLN A 796 -22.52 11.00 12.99
N GLY A 797 -21.79 11.22 11.88
CA GLY A 797 -20.44 10.66 11.67
C GLY A 797 -19.31 11.45 12.34
N PRO A 798 -18.14 10.84 12.61
CA PRO A 798 -16.96 11.54 13.11
C PRO A 798 -16.49 12.62 12.12
N THR A 799 -16.05 13.76 12.66
CA THR A 799 -15.63 14.93 11.88
C THR A 799 -14.20 14.78 11.33
N PRO A 800 -13.91 15.28 10.11
CA PRO A 800 -14.78 16.04 9.21
C PRO A 800 -15.66 15.15 8.30
N LEU A 801 -16.89 15.60 8.04
CA LEU A 801 -17.80 14.98 7.05
C LEU A 801 -17.28 15.26 5.63
N LEU A 802 -16.51 14.33 5.07
CA LEU A 802 -16.01 14.44 3.70
C LEU A 802 -17.07 14.00 2.69
N ASN A 803 -17.70 14.97 2.02
CA ASN A 803 -18.60 14.71 0.90
C ASN A 803 -17.82 14.35 -0.38
N ASN A 804 -18.53 13.82 -1.39
CA ASN A 804 -17.94 13.46 -2.70
C ASN A 804 -17.17 14.62 -3.35
N ASN A 805 -17.56 15.87 -3.14
CA ASN A 805 -16.90 17.04 -3.71
C ASN A 805 -15.53 17.34 -3.07
N LEU A 806 -15.40 17.09 -1.76
CA LEU A 806 -14.15 17.24 -1.03
C LEU A 806 -13.20 16.07 -1.32
N MET A 807 -13.73 14.86 -1.56
CA MET A 807 -12.92 13.69 -1.86
C MET A 807 -12.26 13.75 -3.25
N ARG A 808 -12.87 14.43 -4.24
CA ARG A 808 -12.35 14.53 -5.62
C ARG A 808 -11.11 15.43 -5.69
N THR A 809 -9.93 14.85 -5.54
CA THR A 809 -8.64 15.59 -5.58
C THR A 809 -7.65 15.10 -6.63
N GLY A 810 -7.97 14.02 -7.35
CA GLY A 810 -7.11 13.46 -8.39
C GLY A 810 -6.80 14.47 -9.50
N TYR A 811 -7.83 15.14 -10.01
CA TYR A 811 -7.67 16.14 -11.08
C TYR A 811 -8.68 17.28 -10.96
N SER A 812 -8.24 18.49 -11.30
CA SER A 812 -9.08 19.68 -11.44
C SER A 812 -8.68 20.45 -12.71
N PRO A 813 -9.61 20.77 -13.60
CA PRO A 813 -9.30 21.66 -14.73
C PRO A 813 -8.98 23.05 -14.18
N GLY A 814 -7.91 23.67 -14.67
CA GLY A 814 -7.53 25.03 -14.26
C GLY A 814 -8.37 26.11 -14.94
N LYS A 815 -8.16 27.37 -14.52
CA LYS A 815 -8.83 28.58 -15.07
C LYS A 815 -8.82 28.62 -16.60
N ASP A 816 -7.72 28.24 -17.21
CA ASP A 816 -7.52 28.27 -18.66
C ASP A 816 -8.38 27.24 -19.41
N TYR A 817 -8.98 26.28 -18.69
CA TYR A 817 -9.80 25.21 -19.24
C TYR A 817 -11.29 25.31 -18.84
N GLY A 818 -11.75 26.51 -18.45
CA GLY A 818 -13.17 26.79 -18.20
C GLY A 818 -13.68 26.39 -16.81
N SER A 819 -12.79 26.16 -15.86
CA SER A 819 -13.12 25.91 -14.45
C SER A 819 -12.24 26.79 -13.56
N GLU A 820 -12.77 27.30 -12.46
CA GLU A 820 -11.98 28.04 -11.46
C GLU A 820 -10.82 27.18 -10.91
N ASN A 821 -9.88 27.82 -10.22
CA ASN A 821 -8.77 27.11 -9.57
C ASN A 821 -9.24 26.03 -8.56
N ASN A 822 -10.47 26.19 -8.04
CA ASN A 822 -11.13 25.23 -7.18
C ASN A 822 -11.88 24.12 -7.95
N GLY A 823 -11.75 23.99 -9.27
CA GLY A 823 -12.41 22.94 -10.06
C GLY A 823 -13.89 23.15 -10.34
N ARG A 824 -14.47 24.28 -9.94
CA ARG A 824 -15.86 24.63 -10.21
C ARG A 824 -15.97 25.34 -11.55
N SER A 825 -16.88 24.90 -12.40
CA SER A 825 -17.26 25.62 -13.60
C SER A 825 -18.69 26.09 -13.49
N SER A 826 -18.95 27.37 -13.69
CA SER A 826 -20.32 27.85 -13.87
C SER A 826 -20.69 27.77 -15.35
N ASN A 827 -21.79 27.09 -15.67
CA ASN A 827 -22.29 27.06 -17.05
C ASN A 827 -22.80 28.47 -17.43
N PRO A 828 -22.23 29.13 -18.45
CA PRO A 828 -22.58 30.50 -18.81
C PRO A 828 -24.02 30.67 -19.32
N LEU A 829 -24.68 29.58 -19.75
CA LEU A 829 -26.05 29.60 -20.26
C LEU A 829 -27.09 29.22 -19.20
N SER A 830 -26.76 28.30 -18.29
CA SER A 830 -27.72 27.80 -17.28
C SER A 830 -27.48 28.36 -15.88
N GLY A 831 -26.37 29.06 -15.64
CA GLY A 831 -25.96 29.56 -14.32
C GLY A 831 -25.74 28.46 -13.28
N ARG A 832 -25.64 27.19 -13.71
CA ARG A 832 -25.45 26.04 -12.81
C ARG A 832 -23.97 25.81 -12.61
N ASP A 833 -23.56 25.74 -11.35
CA ASP A 833 -22.20 25.35 -10.99
C ASP A 833 -22.06 23.82 -11.09
N ARG A 834 -21.02 23.37 -11.80
CA ARG A 834 -20.63 21.96 -11.92
C ARG A 834 -19.26 21.78 -11.30
N ASN A 835 -19.09 20.72 -10.50
CA ASN A 835 -17.79 20.31 -10.03
C ASN A 835 -17.10 19.45 -11.10
N GLN A 836 -16.05 20.00 -11.73
CA GLN A 836 -15.27 19.30 -12.76
C GLN A 836 -14.10 18.48 -12.19
N ARG A 837 -13.95 18.44 -10.86
CA ARG A 837 -12.92 17.62 -10.22
C ARG A 837 -13.19 16.13 -10.44
N ARG A 838 -12.13 15.34 -10.53
CA ARG A 838 -12.17 13.88 -10.74
C ARG A 838 -11.37 13.16 -9.67
N ASN A 839 -11.74 11.91 -9.41
CA ASN A 839 -11.01 11.04 -8.48
C ASN A 839 -10.53 9.73 -9.11
N ALA A 840 -10.10 9.81 -10.36
CA ALA A 840 -9.53 8.71 -11.12
C ALA A 840 -8.53 9.29 -12.12
N TYR A 841 -7.60 8.46 -12.62
CA TYR A 841 -6.70 8.86 -13.69
C TYR A 841 -7.50 9.21 -14.96
N SER A 842 -7.08 10.28 -15.60
CA SER A 842 -7.56 10.74 -16.90
C SER A 842 -6.48 10.50 -17.97
N THR A 843 -6.69 10.96 -19.20
CA THR A 843 -5.76 10.79 -20.35
C THR A 843 -5.45 12.07 -21.07
N LYS A 844 -4.19 12.26 -21.46
CA LYS A 844 -3.71 13.45 -22.16
C LYS A 844 -2.79 13.08 -23.32
N LEU A 845 -2.94 13.76 -24.46
CA LEU A 845 -2.00 13.66 -25.58
C LEU A 845 -0.66 14.30 -25.24
N ILE A 846 0.42 13.69 -25.71
CA ILE A 846 1.80 14.16 -25.51
C ILE A 846 2.55 14.14 -26.83
N SER A 847 3.56 14.99 -26.96
CA SER A 847 4.47 14.96 -28.10
C SER A 847 5.33 13.69 -28.08
N LEU A 848 5.59 13.11 -29.25
CA LEU A 848 6.47 11.96 -29.41
C LEU A 848 7.92 12.27 -28.99
N ASP A 849 8.38 13.51 -29.20
CA ASP A 849 9.72 13.93 -28.78
C ASP A 849 9.93 13.85 -27.28
N SER A 850 8.85 14.05 -26.51
CA SER A 850 8.94 13.99 -25.05
C SER A 850 9.27 12.60 -24.54
N ILE A 851 9.00 11.55 -25.32
CA ILE A 851 9.18 10.14 -24.94
C ILE A 851 10.29 9.44 -25.75
N SER A 852 10.90 10.08 -26.75
CA SER A 852 11.92 9.48 -27.63
C SER A 852 13.34 10.04 -27.45
N SER A 853 13.50 11.11 -26.65
CA SER A 853 14.77 11.80 -26.45
C SER A 853 15.03 12.07 -24.97
N THR A 854 16.27 11.86 -24.52
CA THR A 854 16.72 12.26 -23.18
C THR A 854 16.97 13.76 -23.08
N ASP A 855 17.14 14.47 -24.20
CA ASP A 855 17.53 15.89 -24.18
C ASP A 855 16.32 16.85 -24.27
N VAL A 856 15.13 16.32 -24.55
CA VAL A 856 13.88 17.08 -24.77
C VAL A 856 12.76 16.46 -23.96
N GLY A 857 11.88 17.28 -23.36
CA GLY A 857 10.73 16.78 -22.59
C GLY A 857 11.13 16.14 -21.25
N TYR A 858 10.78 14.86 -21.02
CA TYR A 858 10.96 14.21 -19.71
C TYR A 858 12.42 14.07 -19.30
N GLY A 859 13.36 13.97 -20.24
CA GLY A 859 14.78 13.86 -19.91
C GLY A 859 15.46 15.20 -19.57
N ASN A 860 14.84 16.34 -19.86
CA ASN A 860 15.38 17.66 -19.51
C ASN A 860 14.80 18.23 -18.19
N ASN A 861 14.14 17.38 -17.38
CA ASN A 861 13.52 17.71 -16.09
C ASN A 861 12.55 18.92 -16.10
N VAL A 862 12.11 19.38 -17.28
CA VAL A 862 11.03 20.34 -17.38
C VAL A 862 9.75 19.56 -17.08
N SER A 863 9.20 19.76 -15.88
CA SER A 863 7.95 19.17 -15.37
C SER A 863 6.76 19.50 -16.29
N ASN A 864 6.72 18.88 -17.46
CA ASN A 864 5.60 18.93 -18.37
C ASN A 864 4.64 17.79 -17.99
N TYR A 865 4.16 17.81 -16.74
CA TYR A 865 3.23 16.84 -16.12
C TYR A 865 3.88 15.64 -15.41
N LEU A 866 4.75 15.88 -14.42
CA LEU A 866 4.81 14.97 -13.26
C LEU A 866 3.45 14.97 -12.56
N GLU A 867 3.07 13.88 -11.89
CA GLU A 867 1.76 13.66 -11.22
C GLU A 867 1.45 14.66 -10.09
N SER A 868 2.24 15.72 -9.94
CA SER A 868 2.05 16.74 -8.92
C SER A 868 2.77 18.04 -9.24
N GLN A 869 2.00 19.10 -9.42
CA GLN A 869 2.48 20.41 -8.97
C GLN A 869 1.42 21.28 -8.31
N ARG A 870 0.11 20.98 -8.40
CA ARG A 870 -0.93 21.78 -7.73
C ARG A 870 -2.15 20.92 -7.37
N GLY A 871 -2.14 20.32 -6.17
CA GLY A 871 -3.39 19.92 -5.52
C GLY A 871 -3.89 21.07 -4.66
N PHE A 872 -5.15 21.45 -4.82
CA PHE A 872 -5.82 22.37 -3.92
C PHE A 872 -6.25 21.59 -2.66
N SER A 873 -5.74 21.95 -1.48
CA SER A 873 -6.47 21.71 -0.23
C SER A 873 -7.56 22.79 -0.10
N PRO A 874 -8.75 22.45 0.42
CA PRO A 874 -9.75 23.44 0.84
C PRO A 874 -9.22 24.49 1.82
N GLU A 875 -8.11 24.20 2.53
CA GLU A 875 -7.53 25.01 3.60
C GLU A 875 -6.18 25.64 3.24
N GLY A 876 -5.76 25.59 1.97
CA GLY A 876 -4.50 26.21 1.52
C GLY A 876 -3.24 25.38 1.83
N GLU A 877 -3.38 24.20 2.44
CA GLU A 877 -2.27 23.26 2.60
C GLU A 877 -1.98 22.55 1.27
N THR A 878 -0.88 22.91 0.61
CA THR A 878 -0.44 22.19 -0.58
C THR A 878 -0.17 20.72 -0.23
N PRO A 879 -0.66 19.73 -1.01
CA PRO A 879 -0.21 18.37 -0.85
C PRO A 879 1.31 18.39 -0.99
N ARG A 880 1.99 17.92 0.06
CA ARG A 880 3.43 17.70 0.02
C ARG A 880 3.65 16.67 -1.06
N THR A 881 4.04 17.13 -2.22
CA THR A 881 4.34 16.29 -3.35
C THR A 881 5.85 16.28 -3.46
N PRO A 882 6.49 15.13 -3.33
CA PRO A 882 7.93 15.10 -3.41
C PRO A 882 8.30 15.29 -4.88
N GLU A 883 9.27 16.17 -5.13
CA GLU A 883 10.07 16.15 -6.35
C GLU A 883 10.87 14.83 -6.32
N ASP A 884 10.19 13.70 -6.64
CA ASP A 884 10.78 12.35 -6.62
C ASP A 884 11.76 12.12 -7.78
N ILE A 885 11.94 13.11 -8.66
CA ILE A 885 13.00 13.16 -9.67
C ILE A 885 13.92 14.32 -9.29
N LYS A 886 15.17 14.01 -8.90
CA LYS A 886 16.17 15.06 -8.68
C LYS A 886 16.53 15.66 -10.03
N THR A 887 16.35 16.98 -10.16
CA THR A 887 16.76 17.73 -11.34
C THR A 887 18.23 17.46 -11.68
N GLY A 888 18.49 16.77 -12.79
CA GLY A 888 19.81 16.64 -13.42
C GLY A 888 20.54 15.28 -13.29
N ALA A 889 20.01 14.29 -12.57
CA ALA A 889 20.73 13.02 -12.34
C ALA A 889 19.95 11.72 -12.65
N ASP A 890 18.61 11.75 -12.67
CA ASP A 890 17.80 10.54 -12.86
C ASP A 890 17.54 10.24 -14.34
N THR A 891 17.96 9.06 -14.81
CA THR A 891 17.73 8.58 -16.18
C THR A 891 16.38 7.86 -16.27
N ILE A 892 15.55 8.21 -17.27
CA ILE A 892 14.31 7.48 -17.60
C ILE A 892 14.67 6.21 -18.39
N TYR A 893 14.15 5.05 -17.99
CA TYR A 893 14.56 3.76 -18.57
C TYR A 893 13.73 3.26 -19.75
N ASN A 894 12.47 3.65 -19.87
CA ASN A 894 11.54 3.08 -20.84
C ASN A 894 11.17 4.05 -21.97
N LEU A 895 12.17 4.77 -22.50
CA LEU A 895 11.97 5.66 -23.63
C LEU A 895 11.55 4.88 -24.89
N LEU A 896 11.00 5.59 -25.86
CA LEU A 896 10.61 5.05 -27.16
C LEU A 896 11.84 5.02 -28.07
N PRO A 897 12.26 3.84 -28.59
CA PRO A 897 13.39 3.75 -29.50
C PRO A 897 13.22 4.59 -30.77
N ARG A 898 14.21 5.42 -31.10
CA ARG A 898 14.19 6.28 -32.29
C ARG A 898 14.10 5.51 -33.61
N GLU A 899 14.57 4.26 -33.63
CA GLU A 899 14.44 3.35 -34.78
C GLU A 899 12.98 3.08 -35.17
N GLN A 900 12.04 3.13 -34.22
CA GLN A 900 10.60 2.98 -34.50
C GLN A 900 9.99 4.26 -35.13
N LEU A 901 10.75 5.35 -35.16
CA LEU A 901 10.41 6.65 -35.75
C LEU A 901 11.22 6.95 -37.01
N SER A 902 11.90 5.95 -37.59
CA SER A 902 12.83 6.14 -38.73
C SER A 902 12.22 6.81 -39.97
N GLU A 903 10.89 6.76 -40.12
CA GLU A 903 10.15 7.40 -41.22
C GLU A 903 10.19 8.95 -41.15
N PHE A 904 10.57 9.53 -40.01
CA PHE A 904 10.75 10.99 -39.85
C PHE A 904 12.15 11.50 -40.25
N GLY A 905 13.11 10.62 -40.59
CA GLY A 905 14.50 10.99 -40.90
C GLY A 905 15.36 11.27 -39.67
N SER A 906 16.62 11.69 -39.87
CA SER A 906 17.57 12.03 -38.78
C SER A 906 17.21 13.32 -38.04
N ASP A 907 16.41 14.17 -38.66
CA ASP A 907 16.12 15.54 -38.24
C ASP A 907 14.65 15.64 -37.84
N LEU A 908 14.31 15.06 -36.68
CA LEU A 908 13.03 15.28 -36.01
C LEU A 908 12.96 16.73 -35.53
N PHE A 909 12.38 17.61 -36.34
CA PHE A 909 11.92 18.93 -35.91
C PHE A 909 10.39 18.91 -35.88
N PHE A 910 9.82 18.89 -34.67
CA PHE A 910 8.41 19.21 -34.44
C PHE A 910 8.24 20.70 -34.09
#